data_AF-A0ABD1E9J1-F1
#
_entry.id   AF-A0ABD1E9J1-F1
#
_cell.length_a   1.000
_cell.length_b   1.000
_cell.length_c   1.000
_cell.angle_alpha   90.00
_cell.angle_beta   90.00
_cell.angle_gamma   90.00
#
_symmetry.space_group_name_H-M   'P 1'
#
loop_
_entity.id
_entity.type
_entity.pdbx_description
1 polymer ?
#
loop_
_entity_poly.entity_id
_entity_poly.type
_entity_poly.pdbx_seq_one_letter_code
_entity_poly.pdbx_strand_id
1 'polypeptide(L)'
;MAYIEEILGKLGWNDGFQIPVANVENQALERELAALTLQKVKSKNSLDVAVTRLNNLKSHFKFLNQENEQTQKLITAHKQQYDSEENQFHSLKGENNKVEHDVQEVHKKMQFLEERMANQKKTLENAVIKVDRIKQETGWDIEALKAWEETLKKRDEDNELIRKFSKEDERKFNELEAKRQFLQGEYDQKNFTVKKKMCDLHGCEMIIERTGKAIKQQMDERDALIKQWKDSVKMLQQRDQDIETTQNRILEAERMLANHQEQLEEENAMLGNEKKNNHEIDMEIEKLTALNTRMRRDLADLQQNIYAVANECSTVKRLVTASANNLEKLRIQSRKIEVETDKKERKCIKYEKDMENLQSKIIDMKGNNFSAAERIKKIKKMIETEEKRCNILMSDTDKINGQLYRTNQLLKEQQSVGKTLEIQINQTHCICNKLRKHIVDEKKALEKVKEVVYNMQFRIDEFEQRLCKLEGSNKSEEPTDENEEKIRNLEKTLAEHVEVQHTLQTQVERLQDEMRKLSNFIAADREELEILKNKVENYSLVYDIGLKQIATAKRSTQEQQVEENIMRLRINRIETNMKKEEKKIFNLQKLRLALDQAMKEHTLEIDTKKVIVLAKKRNLEEEKGRLKSDISLRKVKIEQMQKKYHIELMTLGKDEEGQPLSVTHFKIKFAQEKFTLQQQGDELDNKIKVAEKEIVAIENTLKIVNLTNVAFKNNLSPLKDDDIELKEMNILEKIHKEKLQEIRKVRQKLAEQQAVNDEIVKQLNEHLKPQRIEKHNVIKHLEEDNIFIGEQERNKEEKLRRTEAQLRKYLRKLQSRDLSVYEQDLEVRQLRDANNTVMKRIHFMMNNNIDTAPNIRKYIEEHNISLKTEYSLSSNTISTISGSLSSDTSSTNTEVTNFKSVTVNKVDLSFS
;
A
#
# COMPACT_ATOMS: atom_id res chain seq x y z
N MET A 1 -152.16 -63.79 -62.27
CA MET A 1 -152.10 -63.01 -61.01
C MET A 1 -153.49 -62.88 -60.42
N ALA A 2 -154.31 -61.88 -60.79
CA ALA A 2 -155.60 -61.60 -60.13
C ALA A 2 -156.55 -62.80 -59.89
N TYR A 3 -156.71 -63.71 -60.87
CA TYR A 3 -157.61 -64.87 -60.71
C TYR A 3 -157.12 -65.95 -59.71
N ILE A 4 -155.82 -65.94 -59.36
CA ILE A 4 -155.25 -66.89 -58.39
C ILE A 4 -155.38 -66.36 -56.96
N GLU A 5 -155.21 -65.05 -56.76
CA GLU A 5 -155.32 -64.40 -55.44
C GLU A 5 -156.75 -64.44 -54.88
N GLU A 6 -157.79 -64.30 -55.72
CA GLU A 6 -159.18 -64.39 -55.26
C GLU A 6 -159.58 -65.82 -54.83
N ILE A 7 -158.97 -66.85 -55.45
CA ILE A 7 -159.15 -68.26 -55.06
C ILE A 7 -158.47 -68.53 -53.71
N LEU A 8 -157.25 -68.03 -53.51
CA LEU A 8 -156.52 -68.15 -52.24
C LEU A 8 -157.25 -67.45 -51.07
N GLY A 9 -157.85 -66.28 -51.33
CA GLY A 9 -158.64 -65.56 -50.34
C GLY A 9 -159.90 -66.31 -49.86
N LYS A 10 -160.63 -66.98 -50.76
CA LYS A 10 -161.82 -67.77 -50.40
C LYS A 10 -161.51 -69.09 -49.67
N LEU A 11 -160.24 -69.54 -49.71
CA LEU A 11 -159.75 -70.73 -49.03
C LEU A 11 -159.11 -70.42 -47.65
N GLY A 12 -159.08 -69.15 -47.23
CA GLY A 12 -158.67 -68.74 -45.88
C GLY A 12 -157.16 -68.53 -45.71
N TRP A 13 -156.38 -68.42 -46.78
CA TRP A 13 -154.90 -68.42 -46.74
C TRP A 13 -154.27 -67.03 -46.91
N ASN A 14 -154.97 -65.97 -46.51
CA ASN A 14 -154.51 -64.57 -46.66
C ASN A 14 -154.15 -63.86 -45.34
N ASP A 15 -154.26 -64.51 -44.19
CA ASP A 15 -153.73 -63.99 -42.92
C ASP A 15 -153.34 -65.15 -41.96
N GLY A 16 -152.08 -65.17 -41.51
CA GLY A 16 -151.51 -66.26 -40.69
C GLY A 16 -150.78 -67.38 -41.44
N PHE A 17 -150.17 -68.31 -40.69
CA PHE A 17 -149.23 -69.34 -41.18
C PHE A 17 -149.88 -70.58 -41.84
N GLN A 18 -151.16 -70.51 -42.22
CA GLN A 18 -151.89 -71.67 -42.73
C GLN A 18 -151.70 -71.81 -44.25
N ILE A 19 -150.89 -72.79 -44.65
CA ILE A 19 -150.55 -73.06 -46.06
C ILE A 19 -151.44 -74.22 -46.60
N PRO A 20 -152.00 -74.09 -47.83
CA PRO A 20 -152.92 -75.03 -48.47
C PRO A 20 -152.64 -76.53 -48.35
N VAL A 21 -151.36 -76.92 -48.39
CA VAL A 21 -150.90 -78.32 -48.36
C VAL A 21 -149.66 -78.42 -47.46
N ALA A 22 -149.77 -77.89 -46.24
CA ALA A 22 -148.75 -78.10 -45.20
C ALA A 22 -148.74 -79.58 -44.75
N ASN A 23 -147.56 -80.18 -44.67
CA ASN A 23 -147.43 -81.57 -44.23
C ASN A 23 -147.71 -81.74 -42.72
N VAL A 24 -147.72 -82.99 -42.25
CA VAL A 24 -148.01 -83.35 -40.85
C VAL A 24 -147.01 -82.71 -39.86
N GLU A 25 -145.75 -82.51 -40.26
CA GLU A 25 -144.73 -81.87 -39.42
C GLU A 25 -145.02 -80.38 -39.24
N ASN A 26 -145.43 -79.66 -40.29
CA ASN A 26 -145.77 -78.25 -40.19
C ASN A 26 -147.01 -78.01 -39.31
N GLN A 27 -148.01 -78.90 -39.32
CA GLN A 27 -149.12 -78.85 -38.35
C GLN A 27 -148.69 -79.23 -36.92
N ALA A 28 -147.60 -79.99 -36.75
CA ALA A 28 -147.03 -80.25 -35.43
C ALA A 28 -146.28 -79.03 -34.90
N LEU A 29 -145.45 -78.40 -35.74
CA LEU A 29 -144.71 -77.17 -35.43
C LEU A 29 -145.63 -76.01 -35.05
N GLU A 30 -146.80 -75.86 -35.69
CA GLU A 30 -147.77 -74.81 -35.33
C GLU A 30 -148.33 -75.01 -33.89
N ARG A 31 -148.60 -76.26 -33.49
CA ARG A 31 -149.00 -76.58 -32.10
C ARG A 31 -147.85 -76.42 -31.11
N GLU A 32 -146.62 -76.75 -31.53
CA GLU A 32 -145.42 -76.54 -30.73
C GLU A 32 -145.17 -75.05 -30.48
N LEU A 33 -145.38 -74.19 -31.48
CA LEU A 33 -145.27 -72.73 -31.36
C LEU A 33 -146.30 -72.16 -30.35
N ALA A 34 -147.53 -72.69 -30.35
CA ALA A 34 -148.53 -72.36 -29.34
C ALA A 34 -148.11 -72.81 -27.93
N ALA A 35 -147.56 -74.02 -27.78
CA ALA A 35 -147.07 -74.54 -26.50
C ALA A 35 -145.86 -73.74 -25.96
N LEU A 36 -144.90 -73.41 -26.83
CA LEU A 36 -143.74 -72.55 -26.52
C LEU A 36 -144.17 -71.15 -26.10
N THR A 37 -145.25 -70.62 -26.68
CA THR A 37 -145.82 -69.31 -26.30
C THR A 37 -146.40 -69.35 -24.88
N LEU A 38 -147.05 -70.44 -24.47
CA LEU A 38 -147.49 -70.65 -23.08
C LEU A 38 -146.29 -70.81 -22.12
N GLN A 39 -145.25 -71.53 -22.55
CA GLN A 39 -144.02 -71.70 -21.77
C GLN A 39 -143.31 -70.37 -21.54
N LYS A 40 -143.27 -69.47 -22.54
CA LYS A 40 -142.72 -68.11 -22.43
C LYS A 40 -143.35 -67.31 -21.28
N VAL A 41 -144.66 -67.43 -21.07
CA VAL A 41 -145.37 -66.74 -19.98
C VAL A 41 -144.98 -67.33 -18.61
N LYS A 42 -144.89 -68.66 -18.47
CA LYS A 42 -144.41 -69.30 -17.24
C LYS A 42 -142.96 -68.92 -16.91
N SER A 43 -142.09 -68.90 -17.92
CA SER A 43 -140.69 -68.47 -17.77
C SER A 43 -140.58 -67.00 -17.35
N LYS A 44 -141.47 -66.11 -17.82
CA LYS A 44 -141.50 -64.71 -17.40
C LYS A 44 -141.83 -64.56 -15.91
N ASN A 45 -142.85 -65.25 -15.39
CA ASN A 45 -143.15 -65.20 -13.95
C ASN A 45 -142.00 -65.77 -13.09
N SER A 46 -141.31 -66.80 -13.58
CA SER A 46 -140.10 -67.31 -12.91
C SER A 46 -138.95 -66.29 -12.93
N LEU A 47 -138.79 -65.53 -14.02
CA LEU A 47 -137.81 -64.45 -14.13
C LEU A 47 -138.11 -63.32 -13.15
N ASP A 48 -139.35 -62.89 -13.01
CA ASP A 48 -139.72 -61.80 -12.09
C ASP A 48 -139.43 -62.16 -10.62
N VAL A 49 -139.74 -63.41 -10.20
CA VAL A 49 -139.37 -63.92 -8.87
C VAL A 49 -137.84 -63.95 -8.69
N ALA A 50 -137.11 -64.42 -9.71
CA ALA A 50 -135.65 -64.42 -9.71
C ALA A 50 -135.07 -63.00 -9.65
N VAL A 51 -135.70 -62.00 -10.29
CA VAL A 51 -135.30 -60.58 -10.24
C VAL A 51 -135.53 -59.99 -8.85
N THR A 52 -136.64 -60.28 -8.15
CA THR A 52 -136.80 -59.87 -6.74
C THR A 52 -135.75 -60.49 -5.83
N ARG A 53 -135.43 -61.78 -6.00
CA ARG A 53 -134.36 -62.45 -5.25
C ARG A 53 -132.97 -61.86 -5.58
N LEU A 54 -132.72 -61.56 -6.85
CA LEU A 54 -131.49 -60.90 -7.32
C LEU A 54 -131.33 -59.51 -6.70
N ASN A 55 -132.42 -58.74 -6.58
CA ASN A 55 -132.37 -57.40 -5.99
C ASN A 55 -132.07 -57.45 -4.48
N ASN A 56 -132.66 -58.40 -3.74
CA ASN A 56 -132.33 -58.62 -2.33
C ASN A 56 -130.87 -59.10 -2.14
N LEU A 57 -130.39 -59.98 -3.04
CA LEU A 57 -128.98 -60.38 -3.08
C LEU A 57 -128.06 -59.21 -3.46
N LYS A 58 -128.46 -58.30 -4.35
CA LYS A 58 -127.70 -57.08 -4.68
C LYS A 58 -127.62 -56.12 -3.51
N SER A 59 -128.66 -55.97 -2.69
CA SER A 59 -128.57 -55.17 -1.46
C SER A 59 -127.65 -55.82 -0.43
N HIS A 60 -127.74 -57.15 -0.23
CA HIS A 60 -126.81 -57.85 0.66
C HIS A 60 -125.36 -57.80 0.16
N PHE A 61 -125.16 -57.92 -1.16
CA PHE A 61 -123.86 -57.78 -1.80
C PHE A 61 -123.29 -56.36 -1.68
N LYS A 62 -124.13 -55.31 -1.67
CA LYS A 62 -123.69 -53.94 -1.35
C LYS A 62 -123.18 -53.83 0.09
N PHE A 63 -123.86 -54.44 1.07
CA PHE A 63 -123.38 -54.46 2.46
C PHE A 63 -122.08 -55.27 2.60
N LEU A 64 -122.01 -56.47 2.01
CA LEU A 64 -120.76 -57.26 1.95
C LEU A 64 -119.62 -56.53 1.24
N ASN A 65 -119.90 -55.76 0.17
CA ASN A 65 -118.87 -54.93 -0.47
C ASN A 65 -118.45 -53.77 0.43
N GLN A 66 -119.35 -53.18 1.22
CA GLN A 66 -118.99 -52.13 2.18
C GLN A 66 -118.15 -52.68 3.34
N GLU A 67 -118.51 -53.83 3.91
CA GLU A 67 -117.65 -54.55 4.86
C GLU A 67 -116.31 -54.91 4.24
N ASN A 68 -116.29 -55.53 3.05
CA ASN A 68 -115.06 -55.90 2.36
C ASN A 68 -114.20 -54.67 2.02
N GLU A 69 -114.78 -53.54 1.65
CA GLU A 69 -114.05 -52.29 1.41
C GLU A 69 -113.48 -51.69 2.71
N GLN A 70 -114.22 -51.79 3.83
CA GLN A 70 -113.71 -51.43 5.16
C GLN A 70 -112.59 -52.37 5.62
N THR A 71 -112.76 -53.68 5.46
CA THR A 71 -111.72 -54.69 5.75
C THR A 71 -110.50 -54.49 4.86
N GLN A 72 -110.68 -54.19 3.57
CA GLN A 72 -109.59 -53.93 2.62
C GLN A 72 -108.86 -52.61 2.96
N LYS A 73 -109.58 -51.58 3.42
CA LYS A 73 -108.97 -50.34 3.96
C LYS A 73 -108.17 -50.64 5.22
N LEU A 74 -108.68 -51.46 6.13
CA LEU A 74 -107.98 -51.89 7.33
C LEU A 74 -106.73 -52.74 7.00
N ILE A 75 -106.82 -53.68 6.07
CA ILE A 75 -105.68 -54.47 5.57
C ILE A 75 -104.66 -53.57 4.88
N THR A 76 -105.11 -52.58 4.10
CA THR A 76 -104.20 -51.63 3.43
C THR A 76 -103.52 -50.72 4.45
N ALA A 77 -104.21 -50.27 5.50
CA ALA A 77 -103.62 -49.51 6.58
C ALA A 77 -102.60 -50.34 7.39
N HIS A 78 -102.94 -51.58 7.75
CA HIS A 78 -101.98 -52.50 8.38
C HIS A 78 -100.81 -52.85 7.48
N LYS A 79 -101.01 -52.97 6.16
CA LYS A 79 -99.92 -53.16 5.22
C LYS A 79 -99.03 -51.92 5.09
N GLN A 80 -99.61 -50.72 5.00
CA GLN A 80 -98.82 -49.48 5.03
C GLN A 80 -98.05 -49.30 6.34
N GLN A 81 -98.62 -49.72 7.47
CA GLN A 81 -97.92 -49.75 8.75
C GLN A 81 -96.79 -50.78 8.74
N TYR A 82 -97.04 -52.03 8.29
CA TYR A 82 -96.02 -53.07 8.15
C TYR A 82 -94.89 -52.61 7.21
N ASP A 83 -95.23 -52.09 6.03
CA ASP A 83 -94.25 -51.59 5.05
C ASP A 83 -93.47 -50.39 5.64
N SER A 84 -94.08 -49.56 6.49
CA SER A 84 -93.39 -48.49 7.23
C SER A 84 -92.44 -49.03 8.30
N GLU A 85 -92.86 -50.03 9.08
CA GLU A 85 -92.05 -50.69 10.11
C GLU A 85 -90.90 -51.50 9.47
N GLU A 86 -91.13 -52.15 8.33
CA GLU A 86 -90.12 -52.87 7.53
C GLU A 86 -89.11 -51.90 6.91
N ASN A 87 -89.55 -50.75 6.38
CA ASN A 87 -88.65 -49.68 5.93
C ASN A 87 -87.83 -49.07 7.07
N GLN A 88 -88.44 -48.84 8.24
CA GLN A 88 -87.71 -48.37 9.44
C GLN A 88 -86.70 -49.43 9.91
N PHE A 89 -87.08 -50.71 9.94
CA PHE A 89 -86.17 -51.82 10.26
C PHE A 89 -85.02 -51.92 9.25
N HIS A 90 -85.27 -51.76 7.95
CA HIS A 90 -84.22 -51.72 6.94
C HIS A 90 -83.30 -50.51 7.08
N SER A 91 -83.84 -49.33 7.43
CA SER A 91 -83.04 -48.13 7.72
C SER A 91 -82.16 -48.36 8.96
N LEU A 92 -82.75 -48.82 10.06
CA LEU A 92 -82.02 -49.14 11.31
C LEU A 92 -81.00 -50.27 11.12
N LYS A 93 -81.28 -51.27 10.28
CA LYS A 93 -80.32 -52.31 9.90
C LYS A 93 -79.21 -51.76 9.02
N GLY A 94 -79.50 -50.82 8.12
CA GLY A 94 -78.51 -50.10 7.34
C GLY A 94 -77.60 -49.23 8.21
N GLU A 95 -78.18 -48.50 9.17
CA GLU A 95 -77.45 -47.74 10.18
C GLU A 95 -76.63 -48.65 11.10
N ASN A 96 -77.18 -49.77 11.58
CA ASN A 96 -76.45 -50.74 12.38
C ASN A 96 -75.28 -51.36 11.61
N ASN A 97 -75.48 -51.75 10.35
CA ASN A 97 -74.41 -52.28 9.49
C ASN A 97 -73.34 -51.21 9.20
N LYS A 98 -73.74 -49.94 9.06
CA LYS A 98 -72.81 -48.82 8.93
C LYS A 98 -72.04 -48.59 10.22
N VAL A 99 -72.70 -48.58 11.37
CA VAL A 99 -72.05 -48.49 12.69
C VAL A 99 -71.12 -49.67 12.93
N GLU A 100 -71.50 -50.89 12.52
CA GLU A 100 -70.65 -52.07 12.61
C GLU A 100 -69.42 -51.96 11.69
N HIS A 101 -69.58 -51.46 10.46
CA HIS A 101 -68.46 -51.14 9.57
C HIS A 101 -67.57 -50.04 10.16
N ASP A 102 -68.14 -48.94 10.66
CA ASP A 102 -67.42 -47.82 11.26
C ASP A 102 -66.68 -48.29 12.53
N VAL A 103 -67.27 -49.17 13.35
CA VAL A 103 -66.63 -49.83 14.49
C VAL A 103 -65.50 -50.76 14.03
N GLN A 104 -65.67 -51.54 12.96
CA GLN A 104 -64.60 -52.37 12.39
C GLN A 104 -63.47 -51.52 11.79
N GLU A 105 -63.77 -50.39 11.18
CA GLU A 105 -62.77 -49.45 10.64
C GLU A 105 -62.03 -48.73 11.78
N VAL A 106 -62.74 -48.30 12.82
CA VAL A 106 -62.16 -47.77 14.07
C VAL A 106 -61.33 -48.84 14.76
N HIS A 107 -61.76 -50.11 14.80
CA HIS A 107 -60.99 -51.20 15.39
C HIS A 107 -59.72 -51.51 14.58
N LYS A 108 -59.78 -51.52 13.24
CA LYS A 108 -58.60 -51.61 12.38
C LYS A 108 -57.64 -50.42 12.57
N LYS A 109 -58.17 -49.20 12.71
CA LYS A 109 -57.37 -48.01 13.05
C LYS A 109 -56.77 -48.13 14.44
N MET A 110 -57.48 -48.69 15.41
CA MET A 110 -57.02 -48.92 16.78
C MET A 110 -55.91 -49.97 16.81
N GLN A 111 -56.09 -51.12 16.16
CA GLN A 111 -55.05 -52.14 15.96
C GLN A 111 -53.82 -51.56 15.25
N PHE A 112 -54.01 -50.81 14.17
CA PHE A 112 -52.90 -50.13 13.49
C PHE A 112 -52.20 -49.11 14.39
N LEU A 113 -52.95 -48.37 15.23
CA LEU A 113 -52.38 -47.46 16.22
C LEU A 113 -51.69 -48.20 17.36
N GLU A 114 -52.18 -49.36 17.79
CA GLU A 114 -51.55 -50.24 18.79
C GLU A 114 -50.26 -50.87 18.25
N GLU A 115 -50.26 -51.38 17.03
CA GLU A 115 -49.05 -51.84 16.32
C GLU A 115 -48.08 -50.68 16.09
N ARG A 116 -48.57 -49.50 15.72
CA ARG A 116 -47.74 -48.30 15.59
C ARG A 116 -47.21 -47.84 16.94
N MET A 117 -47.97 -47.94 18.02
CA MET A 117 -47.53 -47.65 19.39
C MET A 117 -46.55 -48.70 19.89
N ALA A 118 -46.71 -49.98 19.56
CA ALA A 118 -45.78 -51.04 19.91
C ALA A 118 -44.46 -50.89 19.15
N ASN A 119 -44.52 -50.56 17.86
CA ASN A 119 -43.35 -50.20 17.06
C ASN A 119 -42.70 -48.90 17.57
N GLN A 120 -43.49 -47.87 17.88
CA GLN A 120 -42.98 -46.61 18.46
C GLN A 120 -42.35 -46.85 19.83
N LYS A 121 -42.95 -47.68 20.69
CA LYS A 121 -42.41 -48.10 21.99
C LYS A 121 -41.11 -48.89 21.81
N LYS A 122 -41.04 -49.82 20.86
CA LYS A 122 -39.80 -50.54 20.52
C LYS A 122 -38.72 -49.62 19.94
N THR A 123 -39.08 -48.63 19.13
CA THR A 123 -38.13 -47.59 18.68
C THR A 123 -37.74 -46.65 19.82
N LEU A 124 -38.63 -46.40 20.78
CA LEU A 124 -38.38 -45.58 21.96
C LEU A 124 -37.47 -46.32 22.93
N GLU A 125 -37.67 -47.62 23.18
CA GLU A 125 -36.78 -48.48 23.97
C GLU A 125 -35.38 -48.53 23.34
N ASN A 126 -35.29 -48.74 22.02
CA ASN A 126 -34.02 -48.64 21.28
C ASN A 126 -33.41 -47.22 21.31
N ALA A 127 -34.24 -46.17 21.30
CA ALA A 127 -33.78 -44.79 21.42
C ALA A 127 -33.35 -44.46 22.84
N VAL A 128 -33.98 -45.02 23.88
CA VAL A 128 -33.61 -44.90 25.30
C VAL A 128 -32.28 -45.62 25.53
N ILE A 129 -32.08 -46.84 25.00
CA ILE A 129 -30.79 -47.53 25.06
C ILE A 129 -29.69 -46.70 24.36
N LYS A 130 -29.98 -46.10 23.19
CA LYS A 130 -29.06 -45.17 22.53
C LYS A 130 -28.82 -43.89 23.34
N VAL A 131 -29.85 -43.32 23.93
CA VAL A 131 -29.79 -42.12 24.78
C VAL A 131 -29.01 -42.41 26.06
N ASP A 132 -29.13 -43.59 26.65
CA ASP A 132 -28.38 -43.97 27.86
C ASP A 132 -26.91 -44.27 27.53
N ARG A 133 -26.62 -44.84 26.34
CA ARG A 133 -25.25 -44.91 25.82
C ARG A 133 -24.67 -43.50 25.58
N ILE A 134 -25.44 -42.62 24.95
CA ILE A 134 -25.07 -41.21 24.75
C ILE A 134 -24.97 -40.46 26.08
N LYS A 135 -25.76 -40.78 27.13
CA LYS A 135 -25.62 -40.19 28.47
C LYS A 135 -24.35 -40.66 29.18
N GLN A 136 -23.91 -41.89 28.92
CA GLN A 136 -22.61 -42.36 29.41
C GLN A 136 -21.48 -41.63 28.67
N GLU A 137 -21.50 -41.62 27.33
CA GLU A 137 -20.55 -40.88 26.48
C GLU A 137 -20.50 -39.39 26.86
N THR A 138 -21.65 -38.69 26.86
CA THR A 138 -21.75 -37.29 27.30
C THR A 138 -21.51 -37.09 28.79
N GLY A 139 -21.63 -38.12 29.64
CA GLY A 139 -21.22 -38.06 31.04
C GLY A 139 -19.71 -37.92 31.18
N TRP A 140 -18.94 -38.67 30.37
CA TRP A 140 -17.50 -38.48 30.23
C TRP A 140 -17.16 -37.14 29.59
N ASP A 141 -17.89 -36.72 28.54
CA ASP A 141 -17.67 -35.41 27.91
C ASP A 141 -17.99 -34.23 28.85
N ILE A 142 -19.02 -34.35 29.71
CA ILE A 142 -19.38 -33.34 30.73
C ILE A 142 -18.30 -33.27 31.80
N GLU A 143 -17.76 -34.39 32.26
CA GLU A 143 -16.69 -34.38 33.27
C GLU A 143 -15.37 -33.86 32.68
N ALA A 144 -15.08 -34.20 31.41
CA ALA A 144 -13.99 -33.58 30.66
C ALA A 144 -14.22 -32.07 30.50
N LEU A 145 -15.42 -31.63 30.12
CA LEU A 145 -15.78 -30.22 29.98
C LEU A 145 -15.67 -29.46 31.30
N LYS A 146 -16.04 -30.05 32.45
CA LYS A 146 -15.79 -29.45 33.77
C LYS A 146 -14.29 -29.27 34.03
N ALA A 147 -13.46 -30.26 33.72
CA ALA A 147 -12.01 -30.13 33.85
C ALA A 147 -11.44 -29.04 32.91
N TRP A 148 -11.98 -28.91 31.70
CA TRP A 148 -11.68 -27.79 30.80
C TRP A 148 -12.18 -26.45 31.33
N GLU A 149 -13.38 -26.37 31.92
CA GLU A 149 -13.91 -25.16 32.54
C GLU A 149 -13.11 -24.74 33.78
N GLU A 150 -12.64 -25.68 34.60
CA GLU A 150 -11.78 -25.38 35.75
C GLU A 150 -10.39 -24.91 35.33
N THR A 151 -9.80 -25.50 34.28
CA THR A 151 -8.52 -25.03 33.73
C THR A 151 -8.68 -23.68 33.00
N LEU A 152 -9.81 -23.45 32.34
CA LEU A 152 -10.19 -22.13 31.80
C LEU A 152 -10.37 -21.09 32.90
N LYS A 153 -11.10 -21.40 33.99
CA LYS A 153 -11.26 -20.49 35.15
C LYS A 153 -9.92 -20.14 35.78
N LYS A 154 -9.03 -21.11 36.02
CA LYS A 154 -7.66 -20.85 36.53
C LYS A 154 -6.87 -19.97 35.58
N ARG A 155 -6.90 -20.24 34.27
CA ARG A 155 -6.26 -19.39 33.26
C ARG A 155 -6.86 -17.99 33.22
N ASP A 156 -8.16 -17.85 33.45
CA ASP A 156 -8.85 -16.56 33.41
C ASP A 156 -8.62 -15.75 34.69
N GLU A 157 -8.46 -16.41 35.84
CA GLU A 157 -7.92 -15.86 37.10
C GLU A 157 -6.46 -15.39 36.94
N ASP A 158 -5.59 -16.20 36.31
CA ASP A 158 -4.22 -15.81 35.95
C ASP A 158 -4.22 -14.60 34.99
N ASN A 159 -5.09 -14.59 33.98
CA ASN A 159 -5.27 -13.47 33.07
C ASN A 159 -5.83 -12.22 33.77
N GLU A 160 -6.62 -12.36 34.84
CA GLU A 160 -7.01 -11.24 35.71
C GLU A 160 -5.85 -10.74 36.57
N LEU A 161 -5.02 -11.63 37.09
CA LEU A 161 -3.83 -11.26 37.85
C LEU A 161 -2.80 -10.53 36.96
N ILE A 162 -2.55 -11.03 35.75
CA ILE A 162 -1.73 -10.36 34.72
C ILE A 162 -2.34 -8.99 34.37
N ARG A 163 -3.67 -8.87 34.21
CA ARG A 163 -4.33 -7.58 33.98
C ARG A 163 -4.24 -6.62 35.18
N LYS A 164 -4.15 -7.13 36.42
CA LYS A 164 -3.91 -6.31 37.63
C LYS A 164 -2.46 -5.80 37.65
N PHE A 165 -1.47 -6.68 37.48
CA PHE A 165 -0.07 -6.28 37.41
C PHE A 165 0.21 -5.34 36.23
N SER A 166 -0.34 -5.59 35.04
CA SER A 166 -0.22 -4.68 33.90
C SER A 166 -0.77 -3.28 34.20
N LYS A 167 -1.84 -3.14 34.98
CA LYS A 167 -2.38 -1.85 35.41
C LYS A 167 -1.54 -1.19 36.51
N GLU A 168 -0.91 -1.97 37.38
CA GLU A 168 0.03 -1.46 38.39
C GLU A 168 1.33 -0.99 37.75
N ASP A 169 1.87 -1.74 36.80
CA ASP A 169 3.03 -1.34 35.98
C ASP A 169 2.71 -0.12 35.12
N GLU A 170 1.53 -0.03 34.50
CA GLU A 170 1.09 1.15 33.76
C GLU A 170 0.95 2.39 34.67
N ARG A 171 0.39 2.24 35.88
CA ARG A 171 0.37 3.32 36.89
C ARG A 171 1.77 3.76 37.29
N LYS A 172 2.66 2.82 37.57
CA LYS A 172 4.05 3.08 37.98
C LYS A 172 4.87 3.69 36.85
N PHE A 173 4.65 3.27 35.61
CA PHE A 173 5.20 3.90 34.41
C PHE A 173 4.73 5.34 34.29
N ASN A 174 3.42 5.60 34.41
CA ASN A 174 2.86 6.95 34.36
C ASN A 174 3.38 7.85 35.49
N GLU A 175 3.57 7.33 36.71
CA GLU A 175 4.21 8.05 37.82
C GLU A 175 5.67 8.40 37.52
N LEU A 176 6.45 7.42 37.04
CA LEU A 176 7.86 7.63 36.67
C LEU A 176 8.01 8.57 35.48
N GLU A 177 7.13 8.51 34.50
CA GLU A 177 7.12 9.41 33.33
C GLU A 177 6.71 10.83 33.72
N ALA A 178 5.69 11.00 34.59
CA ALA A 178 5.35 12.30 35.16
C ALA A 178 6.53 12.89 35.97
N LYS A 179 7.22 12.06 36.76
CA LYS A 179 8.43 12.45 37.49
C LYS A 179 9.59 12.80 36.56
N ARG A 180 9.77 12.07 35.45
CA ARG A 180 10.74 12.37 34.40
C ARG A 180 10.44 13.71 33.73
N GLN A 181 9.18 13.98 33.40
CA GLN A 181 8.75 15.25 32.81
C GLN A 181 8.92 16.43 33.77
N PHE A 182 8.61 16.25 35.05
CA PHE A 182 8.87 17.25 36.09
C PHE A 182 10.37 17.57 36.21
N LEU A 183 11.21 16.54 36.35
CA LEU A 183 12.67 16.70 36.42
C LEU A 183 13.27 17.28 35.13
N GLN A 184 12.71 16.96 33.97
CA GLN A 184 13.08 17.57 32.70
C GLN A 184 12.75 19.07 32.69
N GLY A 185 11.57 19.46 33.17
CA GLY A 185 11.18 20.86 33.32
C GLY A 185 12.09 21.63 34.28
N GLU A 186 12.44 21.04 35.43
CA GLU A 186 13.43 21.62 36.34
C GLU A 186 14.81 21.73 35.68
N TYR A 187 15.28 20.68 35.00
CA TYR A 187 16.55 20.70 34.26
C TYR A 187 16.58 21.81 33.22
N ASP A 188 15.53 21.95 32.40
CA ASP A 188 15.45 22.96 31.35
C ASP A 188 15.39 24.38 31.94
N GLN A 189 14.69 24.58 33.07
CA GLN A 189 14.66 25.85 33.79
C GLN A 189 16.04 26.20 34.39
N LYS A 190 16.76 25.22 34.96
CA LYS A 190 18.13 25.40 35.46
C LYS A 190 19.11 25.66 34.32
N ASN A 191 19.02 24.93 33.22
CA ASN A 191 19.83 25.09 32.02
C ASN A 191 19.61 26.48 31.38
N PHE A 192 18.36 26.94 31.27
CA PHE A 192 18.03 28.30 30.85
C PHE A 192 18.63 29.35 31.80
N THR A 193 18.55 29.12 33.12
CA THR A 193 19.16 30.03 34.12
C THR A 193 20.68 30.09 33.99
N VAL A 194 21.35 28.95 33.80
CA VAL A 194 22.80 28.87 33.56
C VAL A 194 23.19 29.57 32.26
N LYS A 195 22.48 29.30 31.15
CA LYS A 195 22.70 29.99 29.86
C LYS A 195 22.53 31.50 30.00
N LYS A 196 21.46 31.95 30.66
CA LYS A 196 21.26 33.39 30.96
C LYS A 196 22.42 33.95 31.76
N LYS A 197 22.88 33.26 32.81
CA LYS A 197 24.03 33.71 33.62
C LYS A 197 25.35 33.71 32.85
N MET A 198 25.53 32.78 31.91
CA MET A 198 26.68 32.76 31.00
C MET A 198 26.64 33.95 30.01
N CYS A 199 25.46 34.30 29.48
CA CYS A 199 25.27 35.50 28.66
C CYS A 199 25.47 36.79 29.48
N ASP A 200 24.92 36.87 30.70
CA ASP A 200 25.13 37.99 31.62
C ASP A 200 26.65 38.18 31.90
N LEU A 201 27.35 37.08 32.21
CA LEU A 201 28.77 37.06 32.53
C LEU A 201 29.64 37.44 31.32
N HIS A 202 29.35 36.90 30.14
CA HIS A 202 30.03 37.29 28.90
C HIS A 202 29.79 38.77 28.54
N GLY A 203 28.60 39.29 28.83
CA GLY A 203 28.31 40.73 28.75
C GLY A 203 29.21 41.55 29.68
N CYS A 204 29.38 41.12 30.93
CA CYS A 204 30.31 41.74 31.88
C CYS A 204 31.77 41.64 31.43
N GLU A 205 32.23 40.49 30.94
CA GLU A 205 33.58 40.31 30.37
C GLU A 205 33.85 41.28 29.22
N MET A 206 32.91 41.39 28.28
CA MET A 206 33.02 42.33 27.14
C MET A 206 33.03 43.80 27.60
N ILE A 207 32.29 44.15 28.66
CA ILE A 207 32.36 45.49 29.28
C ILE A 207 33.74 45.69 29.92
N ILE A 208 34.25 44.72 30.68
CA ILE A 208 35.57 44.77 31.31
C ILE A 208 36.66 44.94 30.24
N GLU A 209 36.65 44.16 29.16
CA GLU A 209 37.59 44.34 28.05
C GLU A 209 37.54 45.74 27.43
N ARG A 210 36.33 46.27 27.18
CA ARG A 210 36.16 47.62 26.61
C ARG A 210 36.67 48.69 27.56
N THR A 211 36.37 48.58 28.86
CA THR A 211 36.90 49.51 29.86
C THR A 211 38.42 49.38 30.02
N GLY A 212 38.99 48.17 29.96
CA GLY A 212 40.44 47.96 29.97
C GLY A 212 41.14 48.57 28.75
N LYS A 213 40.55 48.43 27.55
CA LYS A 213 41.01 49.10 26.33
C LYS A 213 40.94 50.63 26.47
N ALA A 214 39.86 51.16 27.02
CA ALA A 214 39.69 52.60 27.27
C ALA A 214 40.68 53.14 28.32
N ILE A 215 40.92 52.41 29.42
CA ILE A 215 41.92 52.77 30.44
C ILE A 215 43.33 52.75 29.84
N LYS A 216 43.66 51.75 29.02
CA LYS A 216 44.96 51.69 28.33
C LYS A 216 45.14 52.88 27.39
N GLN A 217 44.13 53.21 26.58
CA GLN A 217 44.14 54.40 25.73
C GLN A 217 44.32 55.68 26.56
N GLN A 218 43.61 55.84 27.69
CA GLN A 218 43.80 57.00 28.57
C GLN A 218 45.21 57.05 29.20
N MET A 219 45.84 55.91 29.48
CA MET A 219 47.24 55.89 29.93
C MET A 219 48.21 56.27 28.81
N ASP A 220 47.99 55.77 27.58
CA ASP A 220 48.79 56.14 26.41
C ASP A 220 48.67 57.65 26.11
N GLU A 221 47.45 58.21 26.17
CA GLU A 221 47.17 59.65 26.05
C GLU A 221 47.81 60.46 27.18
N ARG A 222 47.72 59.99 28.43
CA ARG A 222 48.35 60.64 29.60
C ARG A 222 49.87 60.66 29.47
N ASP A 223 50.47 59.56 29.05
CA ASP A 223 51.92 59.45 28.93
C ASP A 223 52.45 60.23 27.71
N ALA A 224 51.64 60.35 26.64
CA ALA A 224 51.89 61.28 25.54
C ALA A 224 51.84 62.75 26.01
N LEU A 225 50.84 63.13 26.82
CA LEU A 225 50.76 64.47 27.43
C LEU A 225 51.93 64.73 28.39
N ILE A 226 52.33 63.76 29.21
CA ILE A 226 53.51 63.86 30.08
C ILE A 226 54.79 64.01 29.25
N LYS A 227 54.90 63.31 28.10
CA LYS A 227 56.03 63.48 27.18
C LYS A 227 56.04 64.87 26.56
N GLN A 228 54.91 65.34 26.03
CA GLN A 228 54.77 66.70 25.48
C GLN A 228 55.08 67.77 26.53
N TRP A 229 54.64 67.58 27.78
CA TRP A 229 54.96 68.47 28.89
C TRP A 229 56.46 68.44 29.24
N LYS A 230 57.08 67.25 29.35
CA LYS A 230 58.53 67.11 29.55
C LYS A 230 59.35 67.77 28.45
N ASP A 231 58.94 67.61 27.19
CA ASP A 231 59.63 68.23 26.06
C ASP A 231 59.39 69.75 26.03
N SER A 232 58.22 70.23 26.44
CA SER A 232 57.96 71.67 26.66
C SER A 232 58.81 72.25 27.80
N VAL A 233 58.99 71.52 28.90
CA VAL A 233 59.88 71.90 30.01
C VAL A 233 61.33 71.92 29.57
N LYS A 234 61.79 70.95 28.77
CA LYS A 234 63.14 71.00 28.17
C LYS A 234 63.31 72.21 27.25
N MET A 235 62.32 72.52 26.42
CA MET A 235 62.35 73.72 25.56
C MET A 235 62.37 75.02 26.38
N LEU A 236 61.74 75.05 27.56
CA LEU A 236 61.87 76.16 28.51
C LEU A 236 63.27 76.21 29.12
N GLN A 237 63.80 75.09 29.64
CA GLN A 237 65.15 75.03 30.20
C GLN A 237 66.24 75.42 29.18
N GLN A 238 66.10 74.98 27.92
CA GLN A 238 66.98 75.40 26.83
C GLN A 238 66.86 76.90 26.57
N ARG A 239 65.63 77.46 26.57
CA ARG A 239 65.43 78.91 26.44
C ARG A 239 65.98 79.70 27.61
N ASP A 240 65.85 79.20 28.84
CA ASP A 240 66.40 79.84 30.04
C ASP A 240 67.93 79.83 29.97
N GLN A 241 68.54 78.74 29.48
CA GLN A 241 69.98 78.64 29.24
C GLN A 241 70.46 79.49 28.05
N ASP A 242 69.65 79.63 26.99
CA ASP A 242 69.90 80.58 25.89
C ASP A 242 69.80 82.04 26.37
N ILE A 243 68.87 82.33 27.29
CA ILE A 243 68.75 83.64 27.96
C ILE A 243 69.96 83.89 28.86
N GLU A 244 70.39 82.92 29.66
CA GLU A 244 71.57 83.03 30.51
C GLU A 244 72.86 83.21 29.70
N THR A 245 73.04 82.45 28.62
CA THR A 245 74.21 82.61 27.73
C THR A 245 74.19 83.93 26.95
N THR A 246 73.03 84.40 26.50
CA THR A 246 72.92 85.74 25.88
C THR A 246 73.12 86.87 26.89
N GLN A 247 72.62 86.73 28.13
CA GLN A 247 72.90 87.65 29.23
C GLN A 247 74.39 87.68 29.59
N ASN A 248 75.05 86.54 29.66
CA ASN A 248 76.50 86.46 29.90
C ASN A 248 77.30 87.13 28.76
N ARG A 249 76.87 86.96 27.50
CA ARG A 249 77.45 87.68 26.35
C ARG A 249 77.18 89.18 26.37
N ILE A 250 76.04 89.63 26.90
CA ILE A 250 75.77 91.05 27.14
C ILE A 250 76.71 91.58 28.24
N LEU A 251 76.84 90.90 29.37
CA LEU A 251 77.76 91.28 30.46
C LEU A 251 79.24 91.22 30.06
N GLU A 252 79.61 90.38 29.10
CA GLU A 252 80.94 90.36 28.48
C GLU A 252 81.11 91.53 27.51
N ALA A 253 80.11 91.83 26.68
CA ALA A 253 80.12 93.00 25.80
C ALA A 253 80.13 94.33 26.59
N GLU A 254 79.41 94.42 27.71
CA GLU A 254 79.44 95.57 28.63
C GLU A 254 80.80 95.73 29.30
N ARG A 255 81.46 94.63 29.70
CA ARG A 255 82.86 94.68 30.18
C ARG A 255 83.84 95.08 29.08
N MET A 256 83.69 94.58 27.87
CA MET A 256 84.52 95.00 26.72
C MET A 256 84.30 96.48 26.37
N LEU A 257 83.05 96.97 26.44
CA LEU A 257 82.74 98.39 26.27
C LEU A 257 83.32 99.24 27.42
N ALA A 258 83.27 98.78 28.67
CA ALA A 258 83.89 99.47 29.80
C ALA A 258 85.42 99.54 29.65
N ASN A 259 86.08 98.42 29.31
CA ASN A 259 87.52 98.39 29.06
C ASN A 259 87.92 99.29 27.87
N HIS A 260 87.14 99.30 26.78
CA HIS A 260 87.39 100.20 25.65
C HIS A 260 87.08 101.66 25.98
N GLN A 261 86.12 101.94 26.84
CA GLN A 261 85.84 103.29 27.35
C GLN A 261 86.97 103.78 28.27
N GLU A 262 87.50 102.92 29.14
CA GLU A 262 88.69 103.19 29.97
C GLU A 262 89.91 103.48 29.07
N GLN A 263 90.18 102.64 28.06
CA GLN A 263 91.21 102.89 27.04
C GLN A 263 90.99 104.21 26.30
N LEU A 264 89.75 104.56 25.95
CA LEU A 264 89.41 105.84 25.32
C LEU A 264 89.64 107.02 26.27
N GLU A 265 89.40 106.86 27.57
CA GLU A 265 89.67 107.88 28.58
C GLU A 265 91.18 108.03 28.83
N GLU A 266 91.95 106.93 28.85
CA GLU A 266 93.41 106.95 28.87
C GLU A 266 94.01 107.60 27.62
N GLU A 267 93.54 107.25 26.42
CA GLU A 267 93.97 107.89 25.16
C GLU A 267 93.57 109.36 25.10
N ASN A 268 92.38 109.75 25.59
CA ASN A 268 91.99 111.16 25.69
C ASN A 268 92.82 111.92 26.74
N ALA A 269 93.19 111.29 27.85
CA ALA A 269 94.07 111.87 28.85
C ALA A 269 95.51 112.02 28.32
N MET A 270 96.01 111.03 27.60
CA MET A 270 97.29 111.08 26.88
C MET A 270 97.27 112.20 25.83
N LEU A 271 96.24 112.26 24.97
CA LEU A 271 96.07 113.33 23.99
C LEU A 271 95.94 114.71 24.65
N GLY A 272 95.29 114.80 25.81
CA GLY A 272 95.20 116.01 26.61
C GLY A 272 96.56 116.44 27.18
N ASN A 273 97.37 115.50 27.64
CA ASN A 273 98.73 115.75 28.12
C ASN A 273 99.67 116.10 26.95
N GLU A 274 99.60 115.41 25.82
CA GLU A 274 100.38 115.75 24.63
C GLU A 274 99.95 117.10 24.04
N LYS A 275 98.68 117.49 24.11
CA LYS A 275 98.25 118.85 23.74
C LYS A 275 98.83 119.92 24.69
N LYS A 276 98.94 119.65 25.99
CA LYS A 276 99.61 120.55 26.95
C LYS A 276 101.12 120.60 26.70
N ASN A 277 101.76 119.46 26.53
CA ASN A 277 103.18 119.33 26.21
C ASN A 277 103.53 120.08 24.92
N ASN A 278 102.76 119.88 23.84
CA ASN A 278 102.91 120.65 22.60
C ASN A 278 102.67 122.15 22.82
N HIS A 279 101.69 122.56 23.64
CA HIS A 279 101.49 123.98 23.95
C HIS A 279 102.65 124.59 24.78
N GLU A 280 103.23 123.84 25.71
CA GLU A 280 104.43 124.24 26.45
C GLU A 280 105.66 124.33 25.54
N ILE A 281 105.82 123.38 24.61
CA ILE A 281 106.85 123.40 23.56
C ILE A 281 106.64 124.58 22.61
N ASP A 282 105.41 124.87 22.17
CA ASP A 282 105.08 126.02 21.33
C ASP A 282 105.42 127.33 22.05
N MET A 283 105.10 127.46 23.35
CA MET A 283 105.52 128.60 24.17
C MET A 283 107.05 128.70 24.30
N GLU A 284 107.76 127.58 24.40
CA GLU A 284 109.22 127.54 24.45
C GLU A 284 109.82 127.94 23.10
N ILE A 285 109.22 127.50 21.98
CA ILE A 285 109.55 127.90 20.61
C ILE A 285 109.28 129.40 20.42
N GLU A 286 108.18 129.96 20.91
CA GLU A 286 107.90 131.39 20.85
C GLU A 286 108.98 132.20 21.58
N LYS A 287 109.35 131.80 22.81
CA LYS A 287 110.47 132.43 23.57
C LYS A 287 111.78 132.35 22.79
N LEU A 288 112.13 131.17 22.27
CA LEU A 288 113.35 130.95 21.49
C LEU A 288 113.34 131.73 20.16
N THR A 289 112.18 131.91 19.54
CA THR A 289 112.01 132.67 18.29
C THR A 289 112.11 134.17 18.54
N ALA A 290 111.55 134.66 19.65
CA ALA A 290 111.75 136.04 20.12
C ALA A 290 113.24 136.31 20.46
N LEU A 291 113.93 135.34 21.05
CA LEU A 291 115.35 135.45 21.37
C LEU A 291 116.23 135.35 20.12
N ASN A 292 115.89 134.50 19.14
CA ASN A 292 116.57 134.42 17.83
C ASN A 292 116.39 135.70 17.01
N THR A 293 115.17 136.25 16.95
CA THR A 293 114.91 137.53 16.28
C THR A 293 115.60 138.71 16.96
N ARG A 294 115.77 138.69 18.29
CA ARG A 294 116.65 139.62 19.01
C ARG A 294 118.12 139.46 18.59
N MET A 295 118.68 138.24 18.66
CA MET A 295 120.08 137.99 18.25
C MET A 295 120.34 138.36 16.78
N ARG A 296 119.35 138.22 15.89
CA ARG A 296 119.44 138.67 14.49
C ARG A 296 119.48 140.20 14.34
N ARG A 297 118.78 140.96 15.18
CA ARG A 297 118.91 142.43 15.23
C ARG A 297 120.29 142.83 15.74
N ASP A 298 120.72 142.26 16.87
CA ASP A 298 122.02 142.54 17.47
C ASP A 298 123.18 142.25 16.48
N LEU A 299 123.07 141.19 15.67
CA LEU A 299 124.01 140.89 14.58
C LEU A 299 123.98 141.89 13.42
N ALA A 300 122.80 142.38 13.04
CA ALA A 300 122.66 143.38 11.98
C ALA A 300 123.27 144.73 12.40
N ASP A 301 123.03 145.16 13.64
CA ASP A 301 123.62 146.36 14.22
C ASP A 301 125.16 146.24 14.30
N LEU A 302 125.68 145.08 14.71
CA LEU A 302 127.12 144.79 14.67
C LEU A 302 127.71 144.83 13.26
N GLN A 303 127.01 144.27 12.25
CA GLN A 303 127.46 144.36 10.85
C GLN A 303 127.48 145.81 10.35
N GLN A 304 126.48 146.62 10.68
CA GLN A 304 126.45 148.04 10.31
C GLN A 304 127.62 148.81 10.94
N ASN A 305 127.94 148.53 12.20
CA ASN A 305 129.12 149.11 12.88
C ASN A 305 130.44 148.69 12.22
N ILE A 306 130.58 147.42 11.79
CA ILE A 306 131.77 146.94 11.05
C ILE A 306 131.93 147.70 9.71
N TYR A 307 130.85 147.95 8.97
CA TYR A 307 130.91 148.74 7.74
C TYR A 307 131.34 150.20 7.97
N ALA A 308 130.91 150.83 9.07
CA ALA A 308 131.36 152.17 9.43
C ALA A 308 132.88 152.22 9.67
N VAL A 309 133.40 151.35 10.53
CA VAL A 309 134.84 151.27 10.87
C VAL A 309 135.70 150.89 9.64
N ALA A 310 135.19 150.04 8.75
CA ALA A 310 135.89 149.68 7.52
C ALA A 310 136.08 150.89 6.57
N ASN A 311 135.07 151.76 6.47
CA ASN A 311 135.15 152.98 5.66
C ASN A 311 136.16 153.97 6.25
N GLU A 312 136.15 154.19 7.56
CA GLU A 312 137.12 155.05 8.27
C GLU A 312 138.56 154.55 8.07
N CYS A 313 138.80 153.25 8.23
CA CYS A 313 140.11 152.64 8.02
C CYS A 313 140.61 152.82 6.56
N SER A 314 139.72 152.83 5.57
CA SER A 314 140.09 153.05 4.16
C SER A 314 140.61 154.46 3.87
N THR A 315 140.08 155.48 4.55
CA THR A 315 140.48 156.88 4.36
C THR A 315 141.87 157.16 4.96
N VAL A 316 142.13 156.66 6.17
CA VAL A 316 143.45 156.73 6.81
C VAL A 316 144.52 156.01 5.97
N LYS A 317 144.17 154.86 5.38
CA LYS A 317 145.11 154.09 4.54
C LYS A 317 145.59 154.86 3.31
N ARG A 318 144.74 155.68 2.69
CA ARG A 318 145.12 156.53 1.54
C ARG A 318 146.11 157.64 1.92
N LEU A 319 145.94 158.26 3.09
CA LEU A 319 146.87 159.29 3.60
C LEU A 319 148.28 158.72 3.86
N VAL A 320 148.37 157.53 4.45
CA VAL A 320 149.67 156.88 4.75
C VAL A 320 150.42 156.47 3.47
N THR A 321 149.73 155.93 2.46
CA THR A 321 150.38 155.48 1.21
C THR A 321 151.00 156.64 0.41
N ALA A 322 150.41 157.85 0.47
CA ALA A 322 150.99 159.05 -0.14
C ALA A 322 152.32 159.46 0.51
N SER A 323 152.44 159.32 1.84
CA SER A 323 153.67 159.68 2.57
C SER A 323 154.81 158.66 2.38
N ALA A 324 154.50 157.38 2.17
CA ALA A 324 155.52 156.33 1.98
C ALA A 324 156.25 156.44 0.62
N ASN A 325 155.51 156.76 -0.45
CA ASN A 325 156.04 156.81 -1.82
C ASN A 325 157.06 157.95 -2.08
N ASN A 326 157.21 158.89 -1.15
CA ASN A 326 158.20 159.97 -1.23
C ASN A 326 159.53 159.63 -0.52
N LEU A 327 159.56 158.62 0.36
CA LEU A 327 160.76 158.27 1.15
C LEU A 327 161.60 157.18 0.47
N GLU A 328 160.97 156.21 -0.20
CA GLU A 328 161.66 155.06 -0.79
C GLU A 328 162.46 155.43 -2.06
N LYS A 329 161.99 156.45 -2.80
CA LYS A 329 162.68 156.99 -4.00
C LYS A 329 164.09 157.53 -3.69
N LEU A 330 164.39 157.87 -2.45
CA LEU A 330 165.70 158.39 -2.02
C LEU A 330 166.64 157.32 -1.42
N ARG A 331 166.24 156.04 -1.35
CA ARG A 331 167.02 155.00 -0.63
C ARG A 331 167.63 153.91 -1.52
N ILE A 332 166.98 153.48 -2.60
CA ILE A 332 167.46 152.34 -3.41
C ILE A 332 168.56 152.76 -4.41
N GLN A 333 168.56 154.01 -4.90
CA GLN A 333 169.52 154.49 -5.91
C GLN A 333 171.00 154.48 -5.47
N SER A 334 171.29 154.43 -4.16
CA SER A 334 172.66 154.40 -3.63
C SER A 334 173.20 153.01 -3.29
N ARG A 335 172.41 151.92 -3.44
CA ARG A 335 172.86 150.56 -3.08
C ARG A 335 173.37 149.74 -4.26
N LYS A 336 174.43 150.27 -4.89
CA LYS A 336 175.63 149.50 -5.31
C LYS A 336 175.38 148.31 -6.26
N ILE A 337 175.69 148.36 -7.56
CA ILE A 337 176.88 148.94 -8.23
C ILE A 337 178.22 148.39 -7.68
N GLU A 338 178.23 147.38 -6.79
CA GLU A 338 179.48 146.91 -6.15
C GLU A 338 179.67 145.37 -6.02
N VAL A 339 178.72 144.52 -6.46
CA VAL A 339 178.90 143.05 -6.47
C VAL A 339 178.60 142.41 -7.84
N GLU A 340 178.92 143.12 -8.93
CA GLU A 340 179.00 142.56 -10.29
C GLU A 340 180.32 141.76 -10.53
N THR A 341 181.22 141.69 -9.54
CA THR A 341 182.65 141.34 -9.76
C THR A 341 183.03 139.87 -9.51
N ASP A 342 182.30 139.10 -8.70
CA ASP A 342 182.61 137.67 -8.41
C ASP A 342 182.26 136.70 -9.58
N LYS A 343 181.91 137.25 -10.73
CA LYS A 343 181.42 136.58 -11.95
C LYS A 343 182.49 135.78 -12.73
N LYS A 344 183.70 135.55 -12.18
CA LYS A 344 184.92 135.52 -13.03
C LYS A 344 185.66 134.20 -13.28
N GLU A 345 185.84 133.26 -12.35
CA GLU A 345 187.04 132.38 -12.47
C GLU A 345 186.90 130.95 -13.08
N ARG A 346 185.90 130.11 -12.77
CA ARG A 346 185.95 128.65 -13.15
C ARG A 346 184.57 128.03 -13.43
N LYS A 347 183.94 128.06 -14.61
CA LYS A 347 184.34 128.17 -16.04
C LYS A 347 185.08 126.98 -16.68
N CYS A 348 184.36 126.36 -17.63
CA CYS A 348 184.79 126.03 -19.00
C CYS A 348 185.92 125.01 -19.30
N ILE A 349 186.61 124.38 -18.34
CA ILE A 349 187.78 123.52 -18.65
C ILE A 349 187.47 122.04 -18.95
N LYS A 350 186.20 121.55 -18.88
CA LYS A 350 185.93 120.09 -18.95
C LYS A 350 184.92 119.56 -19.97
N TYR A 351 184.51 120.34 -20.98
CA TYR A 351 183.61 119.84 -22.04
C TYR A 351 184.27 119.11 -23.22
N GLU A 352 185.60 118.96 -23.24
CA GLU A 352 186.32 118.48 -24.44
C GLU A 352 186.88 117.05 -24.38
N LYS A 353 186.75 116.30 -23.26
CA LYS A 353 187.53 115.05 -23.11
C LYS A 353 186.77 113.72 -23.08
N ASP A 354 185.55 113.67 -22.56
CA ASP A 354 184.90 112.39 -22.24
C ASP A 354 183.87 111.93 -23.30
N MET A 355 183.99 112.43 -24.55
CA MET A 355 183.32 111.84 -25.72
C MET A 355 184.10 110.64 -26.31
N GLU A 356 185.31 110.38 -25.82
CA GLU A 356 186.27 109.47 -26.46
C GLU A 356 186.44 108.11 -25.73
N ASN A 357 186.14 108.03 -24.43
CA ASN A 357 186.28 106.79 -23.63
C ASN A 357 185.02 105.89 -23.67
N LEU A 358 184.56 105.71 -24.90
CA LEU A 358 183.96 104.51 -25.49
C LEU A 358 183.99 103.21 -24.69
N GLN A 359 182.90 102.45 -24.82
CA GLN A 359 182.87 100.98 -25.04
C GLN A 359 183.60 100.02 -24.07
N SER A 360 184.23 100.48 -23.00
CA SER A 360 184.62 99.64 -21.87
C SER A 360 183.70 99.92 -20.68
N LYS A 361 182.82 98.99 -20.30
CA LYS A 361 183.18 97.73 -19.63
C LYS A 361 184.06 98.01 -18.39
N ILE A 362 183.65 97.61 -17.19
CA ILE A 362 182.48 96.82 -16.79
C ILE A 362 182.40 96.86 -15.25
N ILE A 363 181.27 96.47 -14.63
CA ILE A 363 181.17 96.08 -13.18
C ILE A 363 181.64 97.22 -12.23
N ASP A 364 180.80 97.99 -11.55
CA ASP A 364 179.67 97.53 -10.72
C ASP A 364 178.96 98.72 -10.01
N MET A 365 177.65 98.55 -9.73
CA MET A 365 176.93 98.99 -8.50
C MET A 365 176.84 100.51 -8.14
N LYS A 366 175.73 101.08 -7.64
CA LYS A 366 174.46 100.51 -7.10
C LYS A 366 173.34 101.58 -6.88
N GLY A 367 172.08 101.15 -6.96
CA GLY A 367 170.90 101.67 -6.20
C GLY A 367 170.17 102.93 -6.73
N ASN A 368 168.85 103.13 -6.52
CA ASN A 368 167.80 102.24 -5.97
C ASN A 368 166.35 102.72 -6.37
N ASN A 369 165.33 101.91 -6.05
CA ASN A 369 163.90 101.97 -6.49
C ASN A 369 163.06 103.17 -5.98
N PHE A 370 161.85 103.51 -6.47
CA PHE A 370 160.63 102.75 -6.90
C PHE A 370 159.81 103.58 -7.95
N SER A 371 158.69 103.18 -8.60
CA SER A 371 158.07 101.91 -9.06
C SER A 371 156.84 102.26 -9.98
N ALA A 372 156.07 101.31 -10.54
CA ALA A 372 155.14 101.56 -11.67
C ALA A 372 153.76 100.85 -11.64
N ALA A 373 152.78 101.35 -10.85
CA ALA A 373 151.52 100.64 -10.57
C ALA A 373 150.30 100.96 -11.48
N GLU A 374 150.18 102.14 -12.10
CA GLU A 374 148.85 102.65 -12.50
C GLU A 374 148.40 102.39 -13.95
N ARG A 375 149.29 102.03 -14.90
CA ARG A 375 148.89 101.83 -16.31
C ARG A 375 148.11 100.54 -16.60
N ILE A 376 148.16 99.52 -15.72
CA ILE A 376 147.60 98.18 -15.98
C ILE A 376 146.07 98.12 -15.78
N LYS A 377 145.47 99.08 -15.05
CA LYS A 377 144.07 98.99 -14.60
C LYS A 377 143.01 99.38 -15.65
N LYS A 378 143.40 100.06 -16.74
CA LYS A 378 142.45 100.63 -17.73
C LYS A 378 142.22 99.76 -18.97
N ILE A 379 143.12 98.83 -19.30
CA ILE A 379 142.96 97.91 -20.45
C ILE A 379 142.26 96.61 -20.05
N LYS A 380 142.53 96.07 -18.84
CA LYS A 380 141.95 94.79 -18.39
C LYS A 380 140.41 94.75 -18.33
N LYS A 381 139.75 95.87 -18.03
CA LYS A 381 138.28 95.91 -17.80
C LYS A 381 137.42 95.78 -19.06
N MET A 382 137.96 95.98 -20.27
CA MET A 382 137.15 96.05 -21.50
C MET A 382 137.20 94.76 -22.33
N ILE A 383 138.29 93.99 -22.23
CA ILE A 383 138.40 92.64 -22.82
C ILE A 383 137.59 91.64 -21.98
N GLU A 384 137.61 91.81 -20.66
CA GLU A 384 136.88 90.99 -19.69
C GLU A 384 135.35 90.94 -19.87
N THR A 385 134.73 91.80 -20.68
CA THR A 385 133.27 91.82 -20.87
C THR A 385 132.81 91.06 -22.11
N GLU A 386 133.58 91.06 -23.20
CA GLU A 386 133.24 90.34 -24.44
C GLU A 386 133.60 88.84 -24.35
N GLU A 387 134.75 88.51 -23.75
CA GLU A 387 135.14 87.11 -23.50
C GLU A 387 134.10 86.36 -22.66
N LYS A 388 133.34 87.06 -21.81
CA LYS A 388 132.27 86.47 -20.97
C LYS A 388 131.02 86.07 -21.76
N ARG A 389 130.77 86.62 -22.96
CA ARG A 389 129.53 86.37 -23.72
C ARG A 389 129.61 85.16 -24.64
N CYS A 390 130.74 84.98 -25.35
CA CYS A 390 130.98 83.76 -26.14
C CYS A 390 131.18 82.51 -25.26
N ASN A 391 131.64 82.68 -24.02
CA ASN A 391 131.75 81.62 -23.02
C ASN A 391 130.42 80.95 -22.61
N ILE A 392 129.25 81.48 -23.02
CA ILE A 392 127.94 80.93 -22.63
C ILE A 392 127.44 79.93 -23.68
N LEU A 393 127.24 80.35 -24.93
CA LEU A 393 126.54 79.55 -25.95
C LEU A 393 127.29 78.27 -26.40
N MET A 394 128.63 78.31 -26.52
CA MET A 394 129.42 77.10 -26.78
C MET A 394 129.42 76.14 -25.58
N SER A 395 129.51 76.70 -24.37
CA SER A 395 129.53 75.93 -23.13
C SER A 395 128.23 75.14 -22.93
N ASP A 396 127.08 75.69 -23.30
CA ASP A 396 125.78 75.04 -23.09
C ASP A 396 125.53 73.85 -24.04
N THR A 397 126.11 73.85 -25.24
CA THR A 397 125.99 72.73 -26.18
C THR A 397 126.83 71.53 -25.74
N ASP A 398 128.08 71.76 -25.29
CA ASP A 398 128.94 70.71 -24.74
C ASP A 398 128.46 70.20 -23.37
N LYS A 399 127.80 71.06 -22.57
CA LYS A 399 127.13 70.64 -21.32
C LYS A 399 126.07 69.59 -21.58
N ILE A 400 125.21 69.75 -22.59
CA ILE A 400 124.07 68.84 -22.81
C ILE A 400 124.54 67.46 -23.29
N ASN A 401 125.44 67.38 -24.29
CA ASN A 401 126.01 66.11 -24.72
C ASN A 401 126.84 65.44 -23.62
N GLY A 402 127.61 66.25 -22.87
CA GLY A 402 128.34 65.78 -21.70
C GLY A 402 127.43 65.37 -20.53
N GLN A 403 126.23 65.94 -20.39
CA GLN A 403 125.23 65.52 -19.41
C GLN A 403 124.61 64.18 -19.84
N LEU A 404 124.26 63.99 -21.11
CA LEU A 404 123.69 62.73 -21.57
C LEU A 404 124.64 61.54 -21.31
N TYR A 405 125.92 61.69 -21.67
CA TYR A 405 126.93 60.67 -21.37
C TYR A 405 127.13 60.46 -19.86
N ARG A 406 127.26 61.55 -19.08
CA ARG A 406 127.39 61.47 -17.61
C ARG A 406 126.18 60.84 -16.95
N THR A 407 124.94 61.10 -17.38
CA THR A 407 123.75 60.47 -16.80
C THR A 407 123.69 58.97 -17.09
N ASN A 408 124.15 58.53 -18.25
CA ASN A 408 124.23 57.09 -18.58
C ASN A 408 125.35 56.37 -17.79
N GLN A 409 126.47 57.06 -17.59
CA GLN A 409 127.55 56.63 -16.70
C GLN A 409 127.07 56.55 -15.25
N LEU A 410 126.44 57.63 -14.75
CA LEU A 410 125.89 57.75 -13.41
C LEU A 410 124.79 56.71 -13.16
N LEU A 411 123.96 56.36 -14.15
CA LEU A 411 122.95 55.30 -14.00
C LEU A 411 123.60 53.92 -13.77
N LYS A 412 124.69 53.60 -14.48
CA LYS A 412 125.46 52.36 -14.24
C LYS A 412 126.19 52.39 -12.91
N GLU A 413 126.78 53.53 -12.54
CA GLU A 413 127.41 53.74 -11.24
C GLU A 413 126.37 53.60 -10.13
N GLN A 414 125.17 54.17 -10.25
CA GLN A 414 124.12 54.07 -9.23
C GLN A 414 123.46 52.68 -9.16
N GLN A 415 123.49 51.90 -10.24
CA GLN A 415 123.17 50.47 -10.20
C GLN A 415 124.26 49.65 -9.48
N SER A 416 125.54 50.03 -9.61
CA SER A 416 126.64 49.38 -8.87
C SER A 416 126.64 49.78 -7.39
N VAL A 417 126.44 51.07 -7.09
CA VAL A 417 126.24 51.61 -5.73
C VAL A 417 124.99 51.02 -5.11
N GLY A 418 123.90 50.83 -5.86
CA GLY A 418 122.70 50.12 -5.39
C GLY A 418 123.01 48.71 -4.89
N LYS A 419 123.75 47.92 -5.68
CA LYS A 419 124.22 46.58 -5.25
C LYS A 419 125.20 46.63 -4.09
N THR A 420 126.10 47.62 -4.04
CA THR A 420 127.02 47.82 -2.90
C THR A 420 126.27 48.22 -1.63
N LEU A 421 125.28 49.10 -1.73
CA LEU A 421 124.39 49.50 -0.63
C LEU A 421 123.51 48.34 -0.19
N GLU A 422 123.03 47.48 -1.08
CA GLU A 422 122.30 46.26 -0.72
C GLU A 422 123.19 45.29 0.07
N ILE A 423 124.45 45.11 -0.36
CA ILE A 423 125.45 44.34 0.41
C ILE A 423 125.75 45.02 1.75
N GLN A 424 125.87 46.35 1.80
CA GLN A 424 126.08 47.09 3.04
C GLN A 424 124.85 47.10 3.95
N ILE A 425 123.63 47.06 3.43
CA ILE A 425 122.38 46.91 4.19
C ILE A 425 122.33 45.50 4.79
N ASN A 426 122.70 44.48 4.04
CA ASN A 426 122.80 43.11 4.56
C ASN A 426 123.92 42.98 5.61
N GLN A 427 125.08 43.62 5.41
CA GLN A 427 126.17 43.68 6.39
C GLN A 427 125.76 44.47 7.64
N THR A 428 125.17 45.65 7.50
CA THR A 428 124.68 46.47 8.62
C THR A 428 123.49 45.82 9.32
N HIS A 429 122.64 45.04 8.65
CA HIS A 429 121.62 44.22 9.28
C HIS A 429 122.27 43.10 10.12
N CYS A 430 123.32 42.46 9.60
CA CYS A 430 124.11 41.48 10.35
C CYS A 430 124.85 42.12 11.54
N ILE A 431 125.38 43.34 11.39
CA ILE A 431 125.96 44.15 12.47
C ILE A 431 124.87 44.56 13.46
N CYS A 432 123.68 44.98 13.03
CA CYS A 432 122.54 45.29 13.89
C CYS A 432 122.11 44.05 14.68
N ASN A 433 122.17 42.85 14.12
CA ASN A 433 121.86 41.62 14.85
C ASN A 433 122.98 41.24 15.84
N LYS A 434 124.26 41.52 15.51
CA LYS A 434 125.37 41.47 16.48
C LYS A 434 125.22 42.52 17.58
N LEU A 435 124.82 43.74 17.27
CA LEU A 435 124.55 44.83 18.21
C LEU A 435 123.30 44.57 19.05
N ARG A 436 122.25 43.93 18.52
CA ARG A 436 121.10 43.46 19.32
C ARG A 436 121.53 42.39 20.31
N LYS A 437 122.39 41.44 19.92
CA LYS A 437 123.03 40.52 20.88
C LYS A 437 123.89 41.27 21.89
N HIS A 438 124.73 42.20 21.45
CA HIS A 438 125.54 43.05 22.33
C HIS A 438 124.67 43.88 23.28
N ILE A 439 123.50 44.36 22.87
CA ILE A 439 122.53 45.07 23.73
C ILE A 439 121.87 44.10 24.72
N VAL A 440 121.64 42.84 24.36
CA VAL A 440 121.15 41.82 25.31
C VAL A 440 122.24 41.45 26.33
N ASP A 441 123.49 41.36 25.89
CA ASP A 441 124.61 41.02 26.78
C ASP A 441 125.07 42.23 27.62
N GLU A 442 125.03 43.45 27.08
CA GLU A 442 125.09 44.73 27.80
C GLU A 442 123.92 44.87 28.78
N LYS A 443 122.69 44.45 28.43
CA LYS A 443 121.58 44.46 29.39
C LYS A 443 121.83 43.48 30.54
N LYS A 444 122.44 42.32 30.30
CA LYS A 444 122.85 41.40 31.37
C LYS A 444 124.04 41.95 32.17
N ALA A 445 124.97 42.66 31.53
CA ALA A 445 126.07 43.34 32.22
C ALA A 445 125.54 44.51 33.06
N LEU A 446 124.58 45.28 32.54
CA LEU A 446 123.87 46.34 33.23
C LEU A 446 123.04 45.78 34.38
N GLU A 447 122.43 44.60 34.27
CA GLU A 447 121.73 43.98 35.41
C GLU A 447 122.72 43.57 36.50
N LYS A 448 123.89 43.03 36.16
CA LYS A 448 124.98 42.79 37.12
C LYS A 448 125.54 44.10 37.70
N VAL A 449 125.63 45.16 36.89
CA VAL A 449 126.05 46.49 37.35
C VAL A 449 124.97 47.11 38.24
N LYS A 450 123.67 46.86 38.01
CA LYS A 450 122.59 47.22 38.93
C LYS A 450 122.68 46.41 40.21
N GLU A 451 122.97 45.11 40.17
CA GLU A 451 123.22 44.31 41.39
C GLU A 451 124.40 44.90 42.19
N VAL A 452 125.49 45.28 41.52
CA VAL A 452 126.63 45.98 42.13
C VAL A 452 126.26 47.38 42.60
N VAL A 453 125.44 48.14 41.86
CA VAL A 453 124.98 49.49 42.20
C VAL A 453 123.99 49.45 43.35
N TYR A 454 123.11 48.46 43.46
CA TYR A 454 122.26 48.23 44.64
C TYR A 454 123.11 47.83 45.86
N ASN A 455 124.16 47.02 45.66
CA ASN A 455 125.10 46.70 46.74
C ASN A 455 125.92 47.94 47.17
N MET A 456 126.34 48.78 46.22
CA MET A 456 126.98 50.06 46.49
C MET A 456 126.02 51.09 47.09
N GLN A 457 124.74 51.12 46.68
CA GLN A 457 123.70 51.98 47.23
C GLN A 457 123.37 51.56 48.65
N PHE A 458 123.27 50.26 48.94
CA PHE A 458 123.15 49.78 50.32
C PHE A 458 124.34 50.21 51.20
N ARG A 459 125.57 50.21 50.64
CA ARG A 459 126.75 50.74 51.34
C ARG A 459 126.79 52.26 51.40
N ILE A 460 126.23 52.96 50.41
CA ILE A 460 126.04 54.41 50.42
C ILE A 460 125.01 54.76 51.48
N ASP A 461 123.85 54.10 51.56
CA ASP A 461 122.86 54.24 52.64
C ASP A 461 123.49 53.96 54.03
N GLU A 462 124.38 52.95 54.15
CA GLU A 462 125.13 52.69 55.39
C GLU A 462 126.11 53.84 55.73
N PHE A 463 126.73 54.46 54.72
CA PHE A 463 127.58 55.63 54.89
C PHE A 463 126.80 56.95 55.05
N GLU A 464 125.64 57.11 54.44
CA GLU A 464 124.73 58.26 54.51
C GLU A 464 123.96 58.25 55.83
N GLN A 465 123.59 57.09 56.38
CA GLN A 465 123.16 57.00 57.77
C GLN A 465 124.30 57.29 58.78
N ARG A 466 125.56 57.15 58.38
CA ARG A 466 126.72 57.64 59.15
C ARG A 466 126.92 59.15 58.95
N LEU A 467 126.70 59.67 57.73
CA LEU A 467 126.87 61.08 57.37
C LEU A 467 125.76 61.96 57.95
N CYS A 468 124.50 61.53 57.87
CA CYS A 468 123.34 62.17 58.52
C CYS A 468 123.39 62.10 60.06
N LYS A 469 124.30 61.30 60.65
CA LYS A 469 124.64 61.33 62.08
C LYS A 469 125.80 62.28 62.40
N LEU A 470 126.46 62.85 61.40
CA LEU A 470 127.59 63.77 61.50
C LEU A 470 127.26 65.20 61.01
N GLU A 471 126.35 65.34 60.04
CA GLU A 471 126.00 66.62 59.41
C GLU A 471 124.51 66.93 59.63
N GLY A 472 124.24 68.01 60.36
CA GLY A 472 122.89 68.49 60.65
C GLY A 472 122.59 69.85 60.02
N SER A 473 121.29 70.08 59.76
CA SER A 473 120.60 71.36 59.44
C SER A 473 120.41 71.79 57.96
N ASN A 474 119.15 71.65 57.52
CA ASN A 474 118.27 72.63 56.86
C ASN A 474 118.72 73.58 55.70
N LYS A 475 118.07 73.32 54.55
CA LYS A 475 117.35 74.24 53.62
C LYS A 475 118.06 75.39 52.86
N SER A 476 117.76 75.45 51.56
CA SER A 476 117.67 76.66 50.72
C SER A 476 116.46 76.53 49.77
N GLU A 477 115.88 77.65 49.34
CA GLU A 477 114.67 77.73 48.49
C GLU A 477 115.00 77.94 46.99
N GLU A 478 113.95 77.90 46.16
CA GLU A 478 113.90 77.83 44.68
C GLU A 478 114.39 76.50 44.05
N PRO A 479 113.60 75.83 43.16
CA PRO A 479 112.49 76.34 42.35
C PRO A 479 111.11 75.73 42.71
N THR A 480 110.23 76.52 43.32
CA THR A 480 108.85 76.12 43.65
C THR A 480 107.83 76.58 42.60
N ASP A 481 107.87 77.84 42.16
CA ASP A 481 106.75 78.47 41.44
C ASP A 481 106.45 77.84 40.07
N GLU A 482 107.47 77.56 39.25
CA GLU A 482 107.28 76.85 37.96
C GLU A 482 106.75 75.41 38.14
N ASN A 483 107.06 74.78 39.27
CA ASN A 483 106.61 73.43 39.57
C ASN A 483 105.18 73.45 40.13
N GLU A 484 104.83 74.41 40.98
CA GLU A 484 103.45 74.63 41.42
C GLU A 484 102.52 75.01 40.27
N GLU A 485 102.98 75.80 39.30
CA GLU A 485 102.16 76.14 38.13
C GLU A 485 101.99 74.92 37.18
N LYS A 486 103.02 74.09 37.02
CA LYS A 486 102.88 72.78 36.34
C LYS A 486 101.95 71.83 37.11
N ILE A 487 102.02 71.79 38.44
CA ILE A 487 101.12 70.98 39.28
C ILE A 487 99.68 71.48 39.13
N ARG A 488 99.39 72.78 39.28
CA ARG A 488 98.05 73.35 39.06
C ARG A 488 97.49 73.04 37.66
N ASN A 489 98.32 73.10 36.62
CA ASN A 489 97.91 72.73 35.25
C ASN A 489 97.66 71.21 35.10
N LEU A 490 98.46 70.35 35.75
CA LEU A 490 98.23 68.90 35.76
C LEU A 490 97.01 68.51 36.59
N GLU A 491 96.75 69.16 37.71
CA GLU A 491 95.55 68.98 38.54
C GLU A 491 94.29 69.40 37.77
N LYS A 492 94.35 70.51 37.02
CA LYS A 492 93.27 70.93 36.13
C LYS A 492 92.99 69.91 35.02
N THR A 493 94.02 69.44 34.31
CA THR A 493 93.82 68.41 33.26
C THR A 493 93.37 67.07 33.85
N LEU A 494 93.78 66.73 35.08
CA LEU A 494 93.28 65.56 35.81
C LEU A 494 91.80 65.71 36.16
N ALA A 495 91.35 66.89 36.63
CA ALA A 495 89.95 67.16 36.91
C ALA A 495 89.08 67.07 35.64
N GLU A 496 89.52 67.67 34.53
CA GLU A 496 88.87 67.58 33.22
C GLU A 496 88.78 66.10 32.75
N HIS A 497 89.86 65.32 32.90
CA HIS A 497 89.86 63.89 32.57
C HIS A 497 88.94 63.06 33.48
N VAL A 498 88.83 63.38 34.77
CA VAL A 498 87.90 62.71 35.71
C VAL A 498 86.44 63.02 35.36
N GLU A 499 86.13 64.24 34.95
CA GLU A 499 84.78 64.61 34.49
C GLU A 499 84.41 63.92 33.16
N VAL A 500 85.35 63.85 32.21
CA VAL A 500 85.19 63.05 30.98
C VAL A 500 85.04 61.56 31.29
N GLN A 501 85.80 61.01 32.24
CA GLN A 501 85.64 59.62 32.68
C GLN A 501 84.26 59.38 33.31
N HIS A 502 83.79 60.28 34.18
CA HIS A 502 82.50 60.15 34.84
C HIS A 502 81.32 60.22 33.85
N THR A 503 81.37 61.14 32.89
CA THR A 503 80.36 61.24 31.83
C THR A 503 80.35 60.02 30.91
N LEU A 504 81.52 59.52 30.49
CA LEU A 504 81.64 58.27 29.74
C LEU A 504 81.11 57.06 30.53
N GLN A 505 81.42 56.96 31.82
CA GLN A 505 80.95 55.86 32.66
C GLN A 505 79.43 55.89 32.84
N THR A 506 78.84 57.07 33.00
CA THR A 506 77.38 57.28 33.02
C THR A 506 76.73 56.88 31.68
N GLN A 507 77.39 57.13 30.56
CA GLN A 507 76.92 56.69 29.23
C GLN A 507 77.01 55.17 29.07
N VAL A 508 78.09 54.55 29.54
CA VAL A 508 78.26 53.08 29.53
C VAL A 508 77.19 52.40 30.39
N GLU A 509 76.90 52.91 31.58
CA GLU A 509 75.83 52.38 32.45
C GLU A 509 74.44 52.50 31.79
N ARG A 510 74.13 53.64 31.14
CA ARG A 510 72.89 53.79 30.35
C ARG A 510 72.81 52.77 29.22
N LEU A 511 73.88 52.58 28.46
CA LEU A 511 73.94 51.61 27.37
C LEU A 511 73.79 50.16 27.89
N GLN A 512 74.38 49.83 29.05
CA GLN A 512 74.20 48.53 29.69
C GLN A 512 72.75 48.30 30.12
N ASP A 513 72.06 49.32 30.64
CA ASP A 513 70.64 49.24 31.01
C ASP A 513 69.72 49.15 29.79
N GLU A 514 70.01 49.86 28.70
CA GLU A 514 69.32 49.70 27.43
C GLU A 514 69.55 48.29 26.84
N MET A 515 70.76 47.78 26.89
CA MET A 515 71.09 46.42 26.42
C MET A 515 70.43 45.32 27.25
N ARG A 516 70.28 45.53 28.58
CA ARG A 516 69.48 44.66 29.45
C ARG A 516 67.99 44.72 29.12
N LYS A 517 67.42 45.91 28.90
CA LYS A 517 66.02 46.07 28.46
C LYS A 517 65.76 45.38 27.12
N LEU A 518 66.64 45.60 26.13
CA LEU A 518 66.58 44.94 24.82
C LEU A 518 66.68 43.41 24.95
N SER A 519 67.58 42.90 25.80
CA SER A 519 67.68 41.45 26.06
C SER A 519 66.40 40.87 26.67
N ASN A 520 65.76 41.59 27.59
CA ASN A 520 64.49 41.18 28.19
C ASN A 520 63.32 41.24 27.19
N PHE A 521 63.26 42.25 26.31
CA PHE A 521 62.27 42.29 25.22
C PHE A 521 62.49 41.14 24.24
N ILE A 522 63.73 40.87 23.81
CA ILE A 522 64.06 39.73 22.94
C ILE A 522 63.70 38.39 23.60
N ALA A 523 63.82 38.27 24.92
CA ALA A 523 63.39 37.08 25.66
C ALA A 523 61.85 36.92 25.67
N ALA A 524 61.12 38.00 25.96
CA ALA A 524 59.65 38.02 25.94
C ALA A 524 59.10 37.74 24.53
N ASP A 525 59.64 38.39 23.49
CA ASP A 525 59.27 38.18 22.09
C ASP A 525 59.51 36.72 21.67
N ARG A 526 60.60 36.09 22.13
CA ARG A 526 60.87 34.66 21.89
C ARG A 526 59.85 33.76 22.56
N GLU A 527 59.43 34.08 23.79
CA GLU A 527 58.40 33.32 24.50
C GLU A 527 57.03 33.45 23.83
N GLU A 528 56.62 34.67 23.42
CA GLU A 528 55.41 34.87 22.63
C GLU A 528 55.45 34.13 21.29
N LEU A 529 56.60 34.16 20.59
CA LEU A 529 56.78 33.48 19.31
C LEU A 529 56.67 31.96 19.46
N GLU A 530 57.22 31.39 20.54
CA GLU A 530 57.08 29.97 20.84
C GLU A 530 55.64 29.60 21.22
N ILE A 531 54.93 30.44 21.98
CA ILE A 531 53.48 30.29 22.25
C ILE A 531 52.68 30.35 20.92
N LEU A 532 53.05 31.24 19.99
CA LEU A 532 52.40 31.35 18.68
C LEU A 532 52.65 30.11 17.81
N LYS A 533 53.89 29.60 17.75
CA LYS A 533 54.19 28.34 17.04
C LYS A 533 53.37 27.19 17.59
N ASN A 534 53.35 27.02 18.92
CA ASN A 534 52.55 25.98 19.57
C ASN A 534 51.06 26.13 19.23
N LYS A 535 50.51 27.35 19.17
CA LYS A 535 49.14 27.59 18.70
C LYS A 535 48.95 27.20 17.23
N VAL A 536 49.89 27.55 16.34
CA VAL A 536 49.84 27.20 14.91
C VAL A 536 49.89 25.69 14.69
N GLU A 537 50.77 24.96 15.38
CA GLU A 537 50.84 23.50 15.31
C GLU A 537 49.55 22.85 15.84
N ASN A 538 49.01 23.34 16.96
CA ASN A 538 47.72 22.88 17.47
C ASN A 538 46.56 23.11 16.48
N TYR A 539 46.50 24.29 15.84
CA TYR A 539 45.49 24.55 14.81
C TYR A 539 45.69 23.68 13.55
N SER A 540 46.94 23.42 13.14
CA SER A 540 47.25 22.50 12.05
C SER A 540 46.79 21.07 12.37
N LEU A 541 47.04 20.59 13.59
CA LEU A 541 46.60 19.27 14.04
C LEU A 541 45.05 19.16 14.06
N VAL A 542 44.37 20.18 14.57
CA VAL A 542 42.88 20.24 14.55
C VAL A 542 42.35 20.26 13.12
N TYR A 543 42.99 20.99 12.21
CA TYR A 543 42.65 21.02 10.79
C TYR A 543 42.83 19.64 10.13
N ASP A 544 43.96 18.96 10.37
CA ASP A 544 44.22 17.60 9.84
C ASP A 544 43.25 16.56 10.40
N ILE A 545 42.85 16.67 11.66
CA ILE A 545 41.79 15.85 12.26
C ILE A 545 40.45 16.14 11.57
N GLY A 546 40.12 17.41 11.34
CA GLY A 546 38.93 17.83 10.59
C GLY A 546 38.89 17.27 9.17
N LEU A 547 40.00 17.31 8.43
CA LEU A 547 40.12 16.70 7.11
C LEU A 547 39.89 15.18 7.14
N LYS A 548 40.44 14.48 8.13
CA LYS A 548 40.21 13.03 8.33
C LYS A 548 38.75 12.72 8.66
N GLN A 549 38.10 13.54 9.49
CA GLN A 549 36.67 13.42 9.80
C GLN A 549 35.79 13.67 8.56
N ILE A 550 36.11 14.66 7.74
CA ILE A 550 35.42 14.92 6.46
C ILE A 550 35.61 13.75 5.49
N ALA A 551 36.80 13.15 5.42
CA ALA A 551 37.08 12.00 4.56
C ALA A 551 36.30 10.74 5.00
N THR A 552 36.23 10.46 6.31
CA THR A 552 35.45 9.34 6.84
C THR A 552 33.93 9.55 6.68
N ALA A 553 33.42 10.77 6.92
CA ALA A 553 32.03 11.12 6.66
C ALA A 553 31.64 10.97 5.17
N LYS A 554 32.50 11.45 4.25
CA LYS A 554 32.31 11.25 2.80
C LYS A 554 32.25 9.77 2.42
N ARG A 555 33.15 8.94 2.98
CA ARG A 555 33.15 7.49 2.74
C ARG A 555 31.86 6.83 3.23
N SER A 556 31.44 7.14 4.46
CA SER A 556 30.19 6.62 5.03
C SER A 556 28.96 7.03 4.21
N THR A 557 28.93 8.27 3.70
CA THR A 557 27.85 8.73 2.80
C THR A 557 27.85 7.95 1.48
N GLN A 558 29.02 7.65 0.92
CA GLN A 558 29.14 6.82 -0.30
C GLN A 558 28.71 5.37 -0.06
N GLU A 559 29.08 4.79 1.09
CA GLU A 559 28.65 3.45 1.51
C GLU A 559 27.12 3.39 1.66
N GLN A 560 26.49 4.37 2.33
CA GLN A 560 25.04 4.48 2.44
C GLN A 560 24.35 4.65 1.07
N GLN A 561 24.92 5.43 0.15
CA GLN A 561 24.39 5.54 -1.22
C GLN A 561 24.48 4.22 -1.99
N VAL A 562 25.52 3.42 -1.77
CA VAL A 562 25.64 2.08 -2.37
C VAL A 562 24.60 1.12 -1.77
N GLU A 563 24.41 1.14 -0.44
CA GLU A 563 23.36 0.37 0.23
C GLU A 563 21.96 0.75 -0.26
N GLU A 564 21.67 2.05 -0.37
CA GLU A 564 20.39 2.55 -0.91
C GLU A 564 20.15 2.05 -2.34
N ASN A 565 21.17 2.10 -3.20
CA ASN A 565 21.08 1.58 -4.57
C ASN A 565 20.87 0.05 -4.59
N ILE A 566 21.53 -0.71 -3.71
CA ILE A 566 21.30 -2.15 -3.55
C ILE A 566 19.86 -2.43 -3.09
N MET A 567 19.32 -1.62 -2.17
CA MET A 567 17.95 -1.76 -1.69
C MET A 567 16.93 -1.39 -2.78
N ARG A 568 17.16 -0.31 -3.55
CA ARG A 568 16.37 0.02 -4.76
C ARG A 568 16.38 -1.12 -5.79
N LEU A 569 17.54 -1.75 -6.03
CA LEU A 569 17.64 -2.93 -6.90
C LEU A 569 16.87 -4.15 -6.35
N ARG A 570 16.91 -4.38 -5.04
CA ARG A 570 16.10 -5.44 -4.38
C ARG A 570 14.61 -5.17 -4.51
N ILE A 571 14.16 -3.93 -4.29
CA ILE A 571 12.77 -3.50 -4.47
C ILE A 571 12.33 -3.73 -5.92
N ASN A 572 13.10 -3.26 -6.90
CA ASN A 572 12.82 -3.49 -8.33
C ASN A 572 12.74 -5.00 -8.68
N ARG A 573 13.57 -5.84 -8.06
CA ARG A 573 13.51 -7.30 -8.24
C ARG A 573 12.25 -7.91 -7.60
N ILE A 574 11.82 -7.41 -6.45
CA ILE A 574 10.57 -7.83 -5.80
C ILE A 574 9.36 -7.38 -6.64
N GLU A 575 9.32 -6.13 -7.08
CA GLU A 575 8.26 -5.61 -7.95
C GLU A 575 8.15 -6.39 -9.27
N THR A 576 9.27 -6.68 -9.93
CA THR A 576 9.25 -7.46 -11.18
C THR A 576 8.85 -8.91 -10.97
N ASN A 577 9.08 -9.48 -9.78
CA ASN A 577 8.53 -10.78 -9.41
C ASN A 577 7.03 -10.70 -9.06
N MET A 578 6.60 -9.68 -8.32
CA MET A 578 5.19 -9.42 -8.02
C MET A 578 4.38 -9.27 -9.31
N LYS A 579 4.86 -8.45 -10.26
CA LYS A 579 4.28 -8.29 -11.61
C LYS A 579 4.27 -9.59 -12.44
N LYS A 580 5.11 -10.58 -12.14
CA LYS A 580 5.05 -11.92 -12.75
C LYS A 580 4.00 -12.80 -12.07
N GLU A 581 3.91 -12.78 -10.74
CA GLU A 581 2.88 -13.51 -10.01
C GLU A 581 1.48 -12.95 -10.27
N GLU A 582 1.31 -11.62 -10.33
CA GLU A 582 0.07 -10.97 -10.79
C GLU A 582 -0.37 -11.47 -12.17
N LYS A 583 0.57 -11.54 -13.14
CA LYS A 583 0.29 -12.10 -14.47
C LYS A 583 -0.07 -13.59 -14.44
N LYS A 584 0.57 -14.38 -13.57
CA LYS A 584 0.21 -15.80 -13.37
C LYS A 584 -1.18 -15.93 -12.75
N ILE A 585 -1.49 -15.18 -11.69
CA ILE A 585 -2.80 -15.16 -11.03
C ILE A 585 -3.88 -14.73 -12.02
N PHE A 586 -3.64 -13.67 -12.80
CA PHE A 586 -4.54 -13.23 -13.87
C PHE A 586 -4.77 -14.32 -14.93
N ASN A 587 -3.70 -14.98 -15.38
CA ASN A 587 -3.81 -16.09 -16.34
C ASN A 587 -4.56 -17.31 -15.75
N LEU A 588 -4.32 -17.66 -14.48
CA LEU A 588 -5.03 -18.72 -13.77
C LEU A 588 -6.51 -18.37 -13.55
N GLN A 589 -6.83 -17.10 -13.24
CA GLN A 589 -8.20 -16.63 -13.10
C GLN A 589 -8.93 -16.62 -14.44
N LYS A 590 -8.26 -16.20 -15.53
CA LYS A 590 -8.77 -16.31 -16.90
C LYS A 590 -9.01 -17.77 -17.30
N LEU A 591 -8.08 -18.67 -16.98
CA LEU A 591 -8.23 -20.11 -17.22
C LEU A 591 -9.39 -20.69 -16.40
N ARG A 592 -9.50 -20.33 -15.12
CA ARG A 592 -10.62 -20.75 -14.25
C ARG A 592 -11.96 -20.30 -14.81
N LEU A 593 -12.08 -19.03 -15.21
CA LEU A 593 -13.31 -18.52 -15.82
C LEU A 593 -13.64 -19.20 -17.15
N ALA A 594 -12.63 -19.53 -17.97
CA ALA A 594 -12.83 -20.30 -19.20
C ALA A 594 -13.27 -21.75 -18.92
N LEU A 595 -12.70 -22.41 -17.90
CA LEU A 595 -13.12 -23.75 -17.46
C LEU A 595 -14.51 -23.73 -16.81
N ASP A 596 -14.81 -22.75 -15.95
CA ASP A 596 -16.13 -22.52 -15.34
C ASP A 596 -17.20 -22.32 -16.44
N GLN A 597 -16.85 -21.60 -17.52
CA GLN A 597 -17.72 -21.40 -18.69
C GLN A 597 -17.91 -22.69 -19.50
N ALA A 598 -16.82 -23.39 -19.85
CA ALA A 598 -16.88 -24.66 -20.57
C ALA A 598 -17.65 -25.75 -19.80
N MET A 599 -17.49 -25.79 -18.47
CA MET A 599 -18.28 -26.67 -17.60
C MET A 599 -19.76 -26.32 -17.64
N LYS A 600 -20.14 -25.03 -17.58
CA LYS A 600 -21.54 -24.61 -17.72
C LYS A 600 -22.12 -25.01 -19.08
N GLU A 601 -21.38 -24.75 -20.15
CA GLU A 601 -21.76 -25.15 -21.51
C GLU A 601 -21.98 -26.67 -21.62
N HIS A 602 -21.05 -27.48 -21.09
CA HIS A 602 -21.24 -28.94 -21.05
C HIS A 602 -22.40 -29.38 -20.15
N THR A 603 -22.66 -28.74 -19.01
CA THR A 603 -23.85 -29.08 -18.19
C THR A 603 -25.16 -28.78 -18.94
N LEU A 604 -25.24 -27.64 -19.63
CA LEU A 604 -26.39 -27.30 -20.49
C LEU A 604 -26.51 -28.26 -21.69
N GLU A 605 -25.39 -28.68 -22.27
CA GLU A 605 -25.34 -29.67 -23.34
C GLU A 605 -25.82 -31.06 -22.85
N ILE A 606 -25.43 -31.46 -21.64
CA ILE A 606 -25.89 -32.71 -21.00
C ILE A 606 -27.39 -32.63 -20.67
N ASP A 607 -27.87 -31.52 -20.10
CA ASP A 607 -29.28 -31.36 -19.76
C ASP A 607 -30.17 -31.29 -21.00
N THR A 608 -29.76 -30.60 -22.06
CA THR A 608 -30.48 -30.60 -23.35
C THR A 608 -30.49 -31.98 -23.99
N LYS A 609 -29.36 -32.70 -24.00
CA LYS A 609 -29.30 -34.11 -24.44
C LYS A 609 -30.22 -35.01 -23.59
N LYS A 610 -30.26 -34.82 -22.27
CA LYS A 610 -31.12 -35.55 -21.34
C LYS A 610 -32.60 -35.29 -21.62
N VAL A 611 -33.01 -34.04 -21.86
CA VAL A 611 -34.38 -33.70 -22.27
C VAL A 611 -34.74 -34.36 -23.62
N ILE A 612 -33.83 -34.36 -24.59
CA ILE A 612 -34.03 -35.05 -25.88
C ILE A 612 -34.18 -36.56 -25.69
N VAL A 613 -33.37 -37.18 -24.82
CA VAL A 613 -33.46 -38.62 -24.52
C VAL A 613 -34.76 -38.97 -23.79
N LEU A 614 -35.21 -38.14 -22.85
CA LEU A 614 -36.51 -38.33 -22.17
C LEU A 614 -37.68 -38.21 -23.15
N ALA A 615 -37.65 -37.23 -24.06
CA ALA A 615 -38.64 -37.09 -25.12
C ALA A 615 -38.64 -38.31 -26.07
N LYS A 616 -37.46 -38.84 -26.44
CA LYS A 616 -37.33 -40.08 -27.23
C LYS A 616 -37.86 -41.32 -26.50
N LYS A 617 -37.50 -41.50 -25.21
CA LYS A 617 -38.02 -42.60 -24.36
C LYS A 617 -39.55 -42.62 -24.37
N ARG A 618 -40.13 -41.46 -24.07
CA ARG A 618 -41.57 -41.25 -24.04
C ARG A 618 -42.23 -41.54 -25.39
N ASN A 619 -41.69 -41.04 -26.50
CA ASN A 619 -42.23 -41.33 -27.84
C ASN A 619 -42.21 -42.84 -28.14
N LEU A 620 -41.11 -43.54 -27.78
CA LEU A 620 -41.02 -45.00 -27.92
C LEU A 620 -42.02 -45.75 -27.03
N GLU A 621 -42.38 -45.20 -25.88
CA GLU A 621 -43.43 -45.77 -25.03
C GLU A 621 -44.85 -45.54 -25.59
N GLU A 622 -45.11 -44.38 -26.18
CA GLU A 622 -46.35 -44.14 -26.93
C GLU A 622 -46.46 -45.10 -28.13
N GLU A 623 -45.38 -45.31 -28.88
CA GLU A 623 -45.31 -46.29 -29.98
C GLU A 623 -45.49 -47.73 -29.48
N LYS A 624 -44.83 -48.11 -28.38
CA LYS A 624 -45.03 -49.42 -27.71
C LYS A 624 -46.47 -49.60 -27.24
N GLY A 625 -47.12 -48.53 -26.78
CA GLY A 625 -48.55 -48.50 -26.44
C GLY A 625 -49.44 -48.74 -27.66
N ARG A 626 -49.20 -48.01 -28.76
CA ARG A 626 -49.92 -48.18 -30.04
C ARG A 626 -49.75 -49.61 -30.58
N LEU A 627 -48.52 -50.13 -30.66
CA LEU A 627 -48.25 -51.49 -31.14
C LEU A 627 -48.91 -52.56 -30.27
N LYS A 628 -48.95 -52.39 -28.95
CA LYS A 628 -49.70 -53.29 -28.06
C LYS A 628 -51.21 -53.22 -28.33
N SER A 629 -51.76 -52.03 -28.55
CA SER A 629 -53.17 -51.86 -28.95
C SER A 629 -53.47 -52.58 -30.27
N ASP A 630 -52.61 -52.42 -31.28
CA ASP A 630 -52.77 -53.08 -32.59
C ASP A 630 -52.68 -54.60 -32.49
N ILE A 631 -51.78 -55.14 -31.66
CA ILE A 631 -51.70 -56.58 -31.37
C ILE A 631 -52.99 -57.07 -30.71
N SER A 632 -53.53 -56.32 -29.73
CA SER A 632 -54.80 -56.66 -29.07
C SER A 632 -55.98 -56.61 -30.04
N LEU A 633 -56.07 -55.60 -30.91
CA LEU A 633 -57.08 -55.51 -31.97
C LEU A 633 -56.99 -56.69 -32.95
N ARG A 634 -55.78 -57.09 -33.34
CA ARG A 634 -55.55 -58.29 -34.17
C ARG A 634 -55.96 -59.58 -33.47
N LYS A 635 -55.66 -59.74 -32.18
CA LYS A 635 -56.12 -60.89 -31.37
C LYS A 635 -57.65 -60.95 -31.27
N VAL A 636 -58.31 -59.84 -30.98
CA VAL A 636 -59.78 -59.76 -30.96
C VAL A 636 -60.36 -60.09 -32.33
N LYS A 637 -59.72 -59.67 -33.44
CA LYS A 637 -60.17 -60.04 -34.78
C LYS A 637 -60.03 -61.55 -35.06
N ILE A 638 -58.97 -62.19 -34.57
CA ILE A 638 -58.79 -63.65 -34.65
C ILE A 638 -59.87 -64.37 -33.82
N GLU A 639 -60.13 -63.94 -32.58
CA GLU A 639 -61.22 -64.49 -31.76
C GLU A 639 -62.59 -64.33 -32.41
N GLN A 640 -62.87 -63.19 -33.05
CA GLN A 640 -64.13 -62.97 -33.78
C GLN A 640 -64.28 -63.95 -34.95
N MET A 641 -63.19 -64.24 -35.67
CA MET A 641 -63.21 -65.23 -36.75
C MET A 641 -63.39 -66.67 -36.21
N GLN A 642 -62.74 -67.02 -35.10
CA GLN A 642 -62.91 -68.31 -34.41
C GLN A 642 -64.33 -68.48 -33.87
N LYS A 643 -64.89 -67.45 -33.22
CA LYS A 643 -66.28 -67.43 -32.74
C LYS A 643 -67.27 -67.49 -33.90
N LYS A 644 -67.02 -66.79 -35.01
CA LYS A 644 -67.86 -66.89 -36.21
C LYS A 644 -67.89 -68.33 -36.74
N TYR A 645 -66.73 -68.96 -36.91
CA TYR A 645 -66.61 -70.36 -37.32
C TYR A 645 -67.33 -71.32 -36.35
N HIS A 646 -67.23 -71.09 -35.05
CA HIS A 646 -67.92 -71.91 -34.03
C HIS A 646 -69.45 -71.69 -34.00
N ILE A 647 -69.91 -70.45 -34.26
CA ILE A 647 -71.34 -70.14 -34.41
C ILE A 647 -71.89 -70.78 -35.69
N GLU A 648 -71.19 -70.68 -36.81
CA GLU A 648 -71.55 -71.36 -38.06
C GLU A 648 -71.69 -72.88 -37.84
N LEU A 649 -70.77 -73.48 -37.07
CA LEU A 649 -70.83 -74.90 -36.67
C LEU A 649 -72.03 -75.23 -35.76
N MET A 650 -72.39 -74.33 -34.81
CA MET A 650 -73.54 -74.51 -33.91
C MET A 650 -74.89 -74.26 -34.61
N THR A 651 -74.96 -73.40 -35.63
CA THR A 651 -76.19 -73.15 -36.38
C THR A 651 -76.65 -74.32 -37.25
N LEU A 652 -75.82 -75.36 -37.43
CA LEU A 652 -76.25 -76.63 -38.02
C LEU A 652 -77.08 -77.49 -37.06
N GLY A 653 -77.16 -77.16 -35.77
CA GLY A 653 -77.94 -77.91 -34.77
C GLY A 653 -77.22 -79.14 -34.21
N LYS A 654 -77.92 -79.92 -33.38
CA LYS A 654 -77.41 -81.15 -32.74
C LYS A 654 -78.44 -82.28 -32.85
N ASP A 655 -77.95 -83.51 -32.96
CA ASP A 655 -78.79 -84.72 -33.03
C ASP A 655 -79.23 -85.17 -31.62
N GLU A 656 -80.12 -86.16 -31.53
CA GLU A 656 -80.70 -86.62 -30.25
C GLU A 656 -79.66 -87.18 -29.25
N GLU A 657 -78.42 -87.44 -29.69
CA GLU A 657 -77.27 -87.82 -28.85
C GLU A 657 -76.23 -86.68 -28.64
N GLY A 658 -76.57 -85.44 -29.03
CA GLY A 658 -75.85 -84.23 -28.60
C GLY A 658 -74.59 -83.83 -29.39
N GLN A 659 -74.20 -84.58 -30.43
CA GLN A 659 -73.16 -84.16 -31.38
C GLN A 659 -73.70 -83.14 -32.41
N PRO A 660 -72.88 -82.18 -32.90
CA PRO A 660 -73.32 -81.20 -33.90
C PRO A 660 -73.53 -81.84 -35.28
N LEU A 661 -74.64 -81.51 -35.94
CA LEU A 661 -74.92 -82.03 -37.29
C LEU A 661 -73.90 -81.49 -38.29
N SER A 662 -73.31 -82.39 -39.06
CA SER A 662 -72.59 -82.02 -40.28
C SER A 662 -73.58 -81.83 -41.45
N VAL A 663 -73.19 -81.05 -42.46
CA VAL A 663 -73.96 -80.76 -43.69
C VAL A 663 -74.48 -82.04 -44.39
N THR A 664 -73.83 -83.17 -44.15
CA THR A 664 -74.22 -84.51 -44.64
C THR A 664 -75.57 -85.00 -44.08
N HIS A 665 -75.94 -84.66 -42.84
CA HIS A 665 -77.18 -85.13 -42.20
C HIS A 665 -78.42 -84.59 -42.91
N PHE A 666 -78.49 -83.26 -43.14
CA PHE A 666 -79.68 -82.62 -43.70
C PHE A 666 -80.04 -83.11 -45.11
N LYS A 667 -79.05 -83.51 -45.92
CA LYS A 667 -79.30 -84.10 -47.25
C LYS A 667 -80.07 -85.43 -47.21
N ILE A 668 -79.94 -86.20 -46.12
CA ILE A 668 -80.61 -87.49 -45.95
C ILE A 668 -82.08 -87.26 -45.55
N LYS A 669 -82.34 -86.36 -44.60
CA LYS A 669 -83.69 -86.05 -44.12
C LYS A 669 -84.59 -85.42 -45.20
N PHE A 670 -84.06 -84.48 -45.98
CA PHE A 670 -84.80 -83.84 -47.08
C PHE A 670 -85.22 -84.82 -48.19
N ALA A 671 -84.52 -85.95 -48.34
CA ALA A 671 -84.88 -86.98 -49.31
C ALA A 671 -86.08 -87.84 -48.85
N GLN A 672 -86.24 -88.04 -47.54
CA GLN A 672 -87.34 -88.82 -46.96
C GLN A 672 -88.66 -88.02 -46.96
N GLU A 673 -88.61 -86.75 -46.59
CA GLU A 673 -89.81 -85.90 -46.46
C GLU A 673 -90.45 -85.53 -47.81
N LYS A 674 -89.66 -85.53 -48.90
CA LYS A 674 -90.17 -85.35 -50.27
C LYS A 674 -91.03 -86.52 -50.76
N PHE A 675 -90.79 -87.73 -50.25
CA PHE A 675 -91.52 -88.94 -50.68
C PHE A 675 -92.94 -89.02 -50.09
N THR A 676 -93.11 -88.62 -48.83
CA THR A 676 -94.39 -88.71 -48.12
C THR A 676 -95.42 -87.68 -48.60
N LEU A 677 -94.99 -86.45 -48.90
CA LEU A 677 -95.89 -85.38 -49.38
C LEU A 677 -96.44 -85.63 -50.78
N GLN A 678 -95.74 -86.38 -51.63
CA GLN A 678 -96.22 -86.67 -52.99
C GLN A 678 -97.38 -87.69 -53.00
N GLN A 679 -97.49 -88.53 -51.97
CA GLN A 679 -98.56 -89.54 -51.86
C GLN A 679 -99.91 -88.97 -51.40
N GLN A 680 -99.92 -87.78 -50.78
CA GLN A 680 -101.13 -87.16 -50.22
C GLN A 680 -101.85 -86.21 -51.18
N GLY A 681 -101.24 -85.84 -52.31
CA GLY A 681 -101.86 -84.98 -53.33
C GLY A 681 -102.90 -85.71 -54.18
N ASP A 682 -102.59 -86.93 -54.62
CA ASP A 682 -103.37 -87.66 -55.63
C ASP A 682 -104.77 -88.11 -55.15
N GLU A 683 -105.02 -88.17 -53.84
CA GLU A 683 -106.32 -88.57 -53.28
C GLU A 683 -107.37 -87.43 -53.24
N LEU A 684 -106.94 -86.17 -53.23
CA LEU A 684 -107.85 -85.03 -53.07
C LEU A 684 -108.50 -84.59 -54.40
N ASP A 685 -107.76 -84.65 -55.51
CA ASP A 685 -108.24 -84.24 -56.84
C ASP A 685 -109.41 -85.07 -57.38
N ASN A 686 -109.55 -86.33 -56.93
CA ASN A 686 -110.65 -87.19 -57.36
C ASN A 686 -112.01 -86.82 -56.75
N LYS A 687 -112.05 -86.08 -55.63
CA LYS A 687 -113.32 -85.73 -54.95
C LYS A 687 -114.02 -84.51 -55.55
N ILE A 688 -113.28 -83.61 -56.21
CA ILE A 688 -113.83 -82.34 -56.72
C ILE A 688 -114.74 -82.55 -57.95
N LYS A 689 -114.40 -83.49 -58.84
CA LYS A 689 -115.08 -83.69 -60.15
C LYS A 689 -116.50 -84.29 -60.06
N VAL A 690 -116.98 -84.65 -58.88
CA VAL A 690 -118.33 -85.22 -58.68
C VAL A 690 -119.36 -84.13 -58.35
N ALA A 691 -118.99 -83.11 -57.59
CA ALA A 691 -119.91 -82.10 -57.07
C ALA A 691 -120.50 -81.16 -58.15
N GLU A 692 -119.81 -80.97 -59.28
CA GLU A 692 -120.19 -80.00 -60.32
C GLU A 692 -121.44 -80.41 -61.13
N LYS A 693 -121.89 -81.67 -61.03
CA LYS A 693 -123.03 -82.17 -61.83
C LYS A 693 -124.41 -81.98 -61.18
N GLU A 694 -124.49 -81.74 -59.88
CA GLU A 694 -125.77 -81.67 -59.14
C GLU A 694 -126.45 -80.30 -59.23
N ILE A 695 -125.68 -79.23 -59.50
CA ILE A 695 -126.16 -77.83 -59.48
C ILE A 695 -127.27 -77.57 -60.52
N VAL A 696 -127.23 -78.24 -61.67
CA VAL A 696 -128.16 -78.00 -62.80
C VAL A 696 -129.60 -78.45 -62.51
N ALA A 697 -129.81 -79.35 -61.53
CA ALA A 697 -131.16 -79.82 -61.19
C ALA A 697 -131.98 -78.82 -60.34
N ILE A 698 -131.33 -77.84 -59.70
CA ILE A 698 -131.94 -77.01 -58.64
C ILE A 698 -132.71 -75.79 -59.22
N GLU A 699 -132.32 -75.27 -60.40
CA GLU A 699 -132.90 -74.04 -60.95
C GLU A 699 -134.40 -74.12 -61.28
N ASN A 700 -134.90 -75.29 -61.70
CA ASN A 700 -136.30 -75.43 -62.10
C ASN A 700 -137.28 -75.40 -60.92
N THR A 701 -136.87 -75.85 -59.73
CA THR A 701 -137.70 -75.84 -58.51
C THR A 701 -137.88 -74.42 -57.97
N LEU A 702 -136.95 -73.51 -58.26
CA LEU A 702 -136.90 -72.14 -57.73
C LEU A 702 -138.07 -71.26 -58.17
N LYS A 703 -138.65 -71.51 -59.36
CA LYS A 703 -139.72 -70.67 -59.94
C LYS A 703 -141.06 -70.76 -59.21
N ILE A 704 -141.39 -71.92 -58.63
CA ILE A 704 -142.66 -72.10 -57.88
C ILE A 704 -142.51 -71.53 -56.45
N VAL A 705 -141.37 -71.78 -55.81
CA VAL A 705 -141.04 -71.25 -54.47
C VAL A 705 -141.01 -69.70 -54.45
N ASN A 706 -140.60 -69.06 -55.55
CA ASN A 706 -140.51 -67.60 -55.61
C ASN A 706 -141.86 -66.87 -55.45
N LEU A 707 -142.99 -67.45 -55.88
CA LEU A 707 -144.29 -66.78 -55.74
C LEU A 707 -144.83 -66.85 -54.30
N THR A 708 -144.61 -67.96 -53.58
CA THR A 708 -144.95 -68.07 -52.15
C THR A 708 -143.99 -67.29 -51.26
N ASN A 709 -142.73 -67.09 -51.69
CA ASN A 709 -141.75 -66.28 -50.97
C ASN A 709 -142.04 -64.76 -50.98
N VAL A 710 -142.80 -64.24 -51.94
CA VAL A 710 -143.15 -62.81 -51.97
C VAL A 710 -144.08 -62.44 -50.81
N ALA A 711 -145.04 -63.31 -50.47
CA ALA A 711 -145.89 -63.13 -49.29
C ALA A 711 -145.10 -63.20 -47.98
N PHE A 712 -144.14 -64.13 -47.88
CA PHE A 712 -143.24 -64.24 -46.71
C PHE A 712 -142.28 -63.04 -46.55
N LYS A 713 -141.81 -62.43 -47.65
CA LYS A 713 -140.88 -61.30 -47.60
C LYS A 713 -141.48 -60.02 -47.01
N ASN A 714 -142.78 -59.79 -47.14
CA ASN A 714 -143.41 -58.58 -46.61
C ASN A 714 -143.45 -58.54 -45.07
N ASN A 715 -143.35 -59.69 -44.39
CA ASN A 715 -143.31 -59.79 -42.92
C ASN A 715 -141.86 -59.83 -42.35
N LEU A 716 -140.83 -59.65 -43.18
CA LEU A 716 -139.40 -59.80 -42.83
C LEU A 716 -138.49 -58.72 -43.47
N SER A 717 -139.02 -57.51 -43.73
CA SER A 717 -138.29 -56.43 -44.38
C SER A 717 -137.27 -55.72 -43.46
N PRO A 718 -136.05 -55.35 -43.91
CA PRO A 718 -135.06 -54.65 -43.09
C PRO A 718 -135.37 -53.15 -42.86
N LEU A 719 -134.80 -52.60 -41.78
CA LEU A 719 -134.82 -51.17 -41.44
C LEU A 719 -133.96 -50.31 -42.42
N LYS A 720 -134.15 -48.98 -42.39
CA LYS A 720 -133.59 -48.03 -43.37
C LYS A 720 -132.38 -47.25 -42.81
N ASP A 721 -131.57 -46.68 -43.71
CA ASP A 721 -130.26 -46.01 -43.48
C ASP A 721 -130.17 -44.84 -42.47
N ASP A 722 -131.22 -44.55 -41.69
CA ASP A 722 -131.22 -43.46 -40.70
C ASP A 722 -130.90 -43.88 -39.26
N ASP A 723 -130.77 -45.19 -39.00
CA ASP A 723 -130.52 -45.74 -37.67
C ASP A 723 -129.15 -45.33 -37.07
N ILE A 724 -129.14 -45.21 -35.74
CA ILE A 724 -128.08 -44.56 -34.93
C ILE A 724 -126.72 -45.26 -35.11
N GLU A 725 -126.72 -46.57 -35.29
CA GLU A 725 -125.53 -47.43 -35.28
C GLU A 725 -124.57 -47.16 -36.47
N LEU A 726 -125.09 -46.74 -37.63
CA LEU A 726 -124.27 -46.47 -38.82
C LEU A 726 -123.54 -45.11 -38.76
N LYS A 727 -124.09 -44.15 -37.99
CA LYS A 727 -123.50 -42.82 -37.80
C LYS A 727 -122.30 -42.86 -36.85
N GLU A 728 -122.30 -43.78 -35.88
CA GLU A 728 -121.20 -43.99 -34.92
C GLU A 728 -119.94 -44.58 -35.59
N MET A 729 -120.12 -45.54 -36.51
CA MET A 729 -119.01 -46.15 -37.28
C MET A 729 -118.18 -45.12 -38.06
N ASN A 730 -118.83 -44.18 -38.75
CA ASN A 730 -118.17 -43.20 -39.62
C ASN A 730 -117.32 -42.17 -38.86
N ILE A 731 -117.64 -41.88 -37.59
CA ILE A 731 -116.88 -40.93 -36.76
C ILE A 731 -115.54 -41.52 -36.34
N LEU A 732 -115.52 -42.81 -35.96
CA LEU A 732 -114.31 -43.53 -35.56
C LEU A 732 -113.28 -43.62 -36.69
N GLU A 733 -113.73 -43.82 -37.93
CA GLU A 733 -112.84 -43.97 -39.08
C GLU A 733 -112.09 -42.67 -39.44
N LYS A 734 -112.69 -41.50 -39.16
CA LYS A 734 -112.09 -40.19 -39.44
C LYS A 734 -110.96 -39.86 -38.46
N ILE A 735 -111.16 -40.16 -37.17
CA ILE A 735 -110.15 -39.99 -36.10
C ILE A 735 -108.91 -40.85 -36.37
N HIS A 736 -109.10 -42.07 -36.89
CA HIS A 736 -107.99 -42.97 -37.22
C HIS A 736 -107.03 -42.37 -38.28
N LYS A 737 -107.57 -41.71 -39.32
CA LYS A 737 -106.80 -41.16 -40.45
C LYS A 737 -105.93 -39.97 -40.04
N GLU A 738 -106.41 -39.10 -39.15
CA GLU A 738 -105.64 -37.95 -38.64
C GLU A 738 -104.44 -38.39 -37.79
N LYS A 739 -104.64 -39.34 -36.86
CA LYS A 739 -103.55 -39.88 -36.03
C LYS A 739 -102.43 -40.53 -36.84
N LEU A 740 -102.75 -41.11 -38.01
CA LEU A 740 -101.78 -41.72 -38.91
C LEU A 740 -100.84 -40.69 -39.58
N GLN A 741 -101.29 -39.45 -39.80
CA GLN A 741 -100.43 -38.37 -40.33
C GLN A 741 -99.48 -37.79 -39.27
N GLU A 742 -99.92 -37.64 -38.01
CA GLU A 742 -99.04 -37.25 -36.90
C GLU A 742 -97.90 -38.25 -36.73
N ILE A 743 -98.20 -39.55 -36.73
CA ILE A 743 -97.21 -40.63 -36.59
C ILE A 743 -96.15 -40.57 -37.70
N ARG A 744 -96.51 -40.23 -38.95
CA ARG A 744 -95.53 -40.07 -40.04
C ARG A 744 -94.57 -38.89 -39.81
N LYS A 745 -95.07 -37.73 -39.38
CA LYS A 745 -94.22 -36.56 -39.07
C LYS A 745 -93.27 -36.82 -37.90
N VAL A 746 -93.74 -37.53 -36.86
CA VAL A 746 -92.90 -37.96 -35.73
C VAL A 746 -91.83 -38.95 -36.19
N ARG A 747 -92.16 -39.95 -37.03
CA ARG A 747 -91.18 -40.92 -37.56
C ARG A 747 -90.07 -40.26 -38.38
N GLN A 748 -90.37 -39.22 -39.15
CA GLN A 748 -89.33 -38.54 -39.95
C GLN A 748 -88.34 -37.77 -39.07
N LYS A 749 -88.83 -37.01 -38.07
CA LYS A 749 -87.96 -36.36 -37.08
C LYS A 749 -87.17 -37.37 -36.23
N LEU A 750 -87.78 -38.51 -35.90
CA LEU A 750 -87.11 -39.60 -35.19
C LEU A 750 -85.94 -40.15 -36.03
N ALA A 751 -86.12 -40.34 -37.35
CA ALA A 751 -85.06 -40.81 -38.24
C ALA A 751 -83.88 -39.82 -38.37
N GLU A 752 -84.15 -38.52 -38.46
CA GLU A 752 -83.12 -37.47 -38.45
C GLU A 752 -82.34 -37.44 -37.12
N GLN A 753 -83.06 -37.52 -36.00
CA GLN A 753 -82.44 -37.62 -34.67
C GLN A 753 -81.69 -38.95 -34.47
N GLN A 754 -82.16 -40.05 -35.05
CA GLN A 754 -81.47 -41.35 -35.04
C GLN A 754 -80.18 -41.30 -35.86
N ALA A 755 -80.15 -40.66 -37.03
CA ALA A 755 -78.91 -40.50 -37.79
C ALA A 755 -77.83 -39.69 -37.02
N VAL A 756 -78.22 -38.62 -36.32
CA VAL A 756 -77.32 -37.86 -35.45
C VAL A 756 -76.90 -38.67 -34.23
N ASN A 757 -77.84 -39.40 -33.60
CA ASN A 757 -77.51 -40.31 -32.50
C ASN A 757 -76.57 -41.43 -32.95
N ASP A 758 -76.74 -42.02 -34.14
CA ASP A 758 -75.90 -43.11 -34.65
C ASP A 758 -74.48 -42.63 -34.92
N GLU A 759 -74.28 -41.39 -35.35
CA GLU A 759 -72.96 -40.80 -35.51
C GLU A 759 -72.30 -40.47 -34.14
N ILE A 760 -73.06 -39.92 -33.19
CA ILE A 760 -72.62 -39.75 -31.80
C ILE A 760 -72.30 -41.12 -31.18
N VAL A 761 -73.13 -42.14 -31.41
CA VAL A 761 -72.98 -43.50 -30.90
C VAL A 761 -71.82 -44.24 -31.58
N LYS A 762 -71.45 -43.93 -32.83
CA LYS A 762 -70.17 -44.39 -33.40
C LYS A 762 -68.98 -43.79 -32.66
N GLN A 763 -68.95 -42.46 -32.49
CA GLN A 763 -67.88 -41.77 -31.78
C GLN A 763 -67.78 -42.25 -30.32
N LEU A 764 -68.92 -42.45 -29.66
CA LEU A 764 -69.01 -43.05 -28.33
C LEU A 764 -68.56 -44.52 -28.34
N ASN A 765 -68.91 -45.33 -29.33
CA ASN A 765 -68.47 -46.74 -29.42
C ASN A 765 -66.99 -46.88 -29.77
N GLU A 766 -66.35 -45.92 -30.45
CA GLU A 766 -64.89 -45.92 -30.60
C GLU A 766 -64.21 -45.59 -29.28
N HIS A 767 -64.69 -44.59 -28.54
CA HIS A 767 -64.20 -44.29 -27.18
C HIS A 767 -64.50 -45.39 -26.15
N LEU A 768 -65.66 -46.06 -26.25
CA LEU A 768 -66.11 -47.11 -25.34
C LEU A 768 -65.67 -48.51 -25.75
N LYS A 769 -65.17 -48.75 -26.97
CA LYS A 769 -64.59 -50.04 -27.40
C LYS A 769 -63.57 -50.60 -26.39
N PRO A 770 -62.55 -49.84 -25.93
CA PRO A 770 -61.62 -50.35 -24.91
C PRO A 770 -62.32 -50.69 -23.59
N GLN A 771 -63.19 -49.81 -23.06
CA GLN A 771 -63.97 -50.09 -21.84
C GLN A 771 -64.95 -51.26 -21.98
N ARG A 772 -65.50 -51.51 -23.17
CA ARG A 772 -66.37 -52.67 -23.45
C ARG A 772 -65.59 -53.97 -23.52
N ILE A 773 -64.36 -53.96 -24.06
CA ILE A 773 -63.48 -55.14 -24.03
C ILE A 773 -63.06 -55.43 -22.59
N GLU A 774 -62.69 -54.40 -21.82
CA GLU A 774 -62.36 -54.53 -20.39
C GLU A 774 -63.55 -55.07 -19.58
N LYS A 775 -64.74 -54.47 -19.71
CA LYS A 775 -65.96 -54.98 -19.06
C LYS A 775 -66.39 -56.35 -19.56
N HIS A 776 -66.21 -56.70 -20.83
CA HIS A 776 -66.53 -58.05 -21.34
C HIS A 776 -65.56 -59.10 -20.77
N ASN A 777 -64.29 -58.76 -20.57
CA ASN A 777 -63.34 -59.65 -19.90
C ASN A 777 -63.67 -59.83 -18.41
N VAL A 778 -64.07 -58.76 -17.72
CA VAL A 778 -64.55 -58.84 -16.33
C VAL A 778 -65.86 -59.63 -16.23
N ILE A 779 -66.81 -59.42 -17.14
CA ILE A 779 -68.06 -60.19 -17.20
C ILE A 779 -67.77 -61.66 -17.49
N LYS A 780 -66.87 -61.99 -18.43
CA LYS A 780 -66.42 -63.37 -18.65
C LYS A 780 -65.82 -64.00 -17.40
N HIS A 781 -64.96 -63.30 -16.67
CA HIS A 781 -64.43 -63.80 -15.40
C HIS A 781 -65.53 -64.00 -14.35
N LEU A 782 -66.49 -63.08 -14.26
CA LEU A 782 -67.66 -63.22 -13.38
C LEU A 782 -68.64 -64.31 -13.85
N GLU A 783 -68.69 -64.63 -15.14
CA GLU A 783 -69.44 -65.76 -15.71
C GLU A 783 -68.72 -67.09 -15.44
N GLU A 784 -67.39 -67.13 -15.59
CA GLU A 784 -66.54 -68.27 -15.20
C GLU A 784 -66.63 -68.53 -13.70
N ASP A 785 -66.55 -67.49 -12.87
CA ASP A 785 -66.77 -67.56 -11.42
C ASP A 785 -68.20 -67.93 -11.05
N ASN A 786 -69.24 -67.44 -11.76
CA ASN A 786 -70.62 -67.87 -11.55
C ASN A 786 -70.87 -69.31 -12.01
N ILE A 787 -70.18 -69.80 -13.04
CA ILE A 787 -70.24 -71.21 -13.43
C ILE A 787 -69.56 -72.08 -12.37
N PHE A 788 -68.41 -71.65 -11.82
CA PHE A 788 -67.71 -72.34 -10.74
C PHE A 788 -68.50 -72.31 -9.42
N ILE A 789 -69.08 -71.16 -9.05
CA ILE A 789 -69.98 -71.02 -7.90
C ILE A 789 -71.25 -71.82 -8.13
N GLY A 790 -71.84 -71.80 -9.34
CA GLY A 790 -73.01 -72.58 -9.72
C GLY A 790 -72.75 -74.09 -9.78
N GLU A 791 -71.52 -74.52 -10.03
CA GLU A 791 -71.08 -75.92 -9.86
C GLU A 791 -70.84 -76.26 -8.39
N GLN A 792 -70.32 -75.34 -7.56
CA GLN A 792 -70.32 -75.53 -6.11
C GLN A 792 -71.73 -75.58 -5.53
N GLU A 793 -72.65 -74.74 -6.00
CA GLU A 793 -74.04 -74.71 -5.58
C GLU A 793 -74.75 -75.97 -6.05
N ARG A 794 -74.63 -76.38 -7.33
CA ARG A 794 -75.13 -77.70 -7.75
C ARG A 794 -74.52 -78.84 -6.95
N ASN A 795 -73.23 -78.81 -6.60
CA ASN A 795 -72.64 -79.84 -5.72
C ASN A 795 -73.16 -79.78 -4.27
N LYS A 796 -73.49 -78.58 -3.75
CA LYS A 796 -74.10 -78.38 -2.42
C LYS A 796 -75.57 -78.79 -2.43
N GLU A 797 -76.35 -78.37 -3.43
CA GLU A 797 -77.71 -78.82 -3.71
C GLU A 797 -77.77 -80.32 -3.98
N GLU A 798 -76.81 -80.93 -4.65
CA GLU A 798 -76.83 -82.38 -4.88
C GLU A 798 -76.47 -83.15 -3.61
N LYS A 799 -75.59 -82.61 -2.75
CA LYS A 799 -75.37 -83.13 -1.39
C LYS A 799 -76.62 -82.92 -0.51
N LEU A 800 -77.28 -81.77 -0.59
CA LEU A 800 -78.49 -81.42 0.15
C LEU A 800 -79.70 -82.24 -0.36
N ARG A 801 -79.77 -82.52 -1.66
CA ARG A 801 -80.75 -83.41 -2.29
C ARG A 801 -80.44 -84.87 -2.01
N ARG A 802 -79.17 -85.27 -1.81
CA ARG A 802 -78.81 -86.61 -1.31
C ARG A 802 -79.19 -86.78 0.16
N THR A 803 -78.94 -85.80 1.02
CA THR A 803 -79.35 -85.84 2.44
C THR A 803 -80.87 -85.71 2.58
N GLU A 804 -81.54 -84.85 1.81
CA GLU A 804 -83.00 -84.82 1.70
C GLU A 804 -83.58 -86.09 1.08
N ALA A 805 -82.93 -86.71 0.09
CA ALA A 805 -83.40 -87.99 -0.44
C ALA A 805 -83.26 -89.09 0.61
N GLN A 806 -82.20 -89.07 1.42
CA GLN A 806 -82.07 -89.94 2.61
C GLN A 806 -83.16 -89.62 3.65
N LEU A 807 -83.40 -88.34 3.97
CA LEU A 807 -84.48 -87.89 4.87
C LEU A 807 -85.87 -88.30 4.36
N ARG A 808 -86.16 -88.13 3.06
CA ARG A 808 -87.37 -88.60 2.37
C ARG A 808 -87.42 -90.13 2.19
N LYS A 809 -86.32 -90.85 2.41
CA LYS A 809 -86.25 -92.33 2.45
C LYS A 809 -86.42 -92.85 3.87
N TYR A 810 -86.00 -92.10 4.88
CA TYR A 810 -86.33 -92.33 6.29
C TYR A 810 -87.79 -91.97 6.59
N LEU A 811 -88.31 -90.83 6.11
CA LEU A 811 -89.72 -90.44 6.19
C LEU A 811 -90.64 -91.44 5.47
N ARG A 812 -90.26 -91.93 4.28
CA ARG A 812 -91.03 -93.01 3.60
C ARG A 812 -90.90 -94.39 4.27
N LYS A 813 -89.86 -94.62 5.09
CA LYS A 813 -89.80 -95.79 5.97
C LYS A 813 -90.59 -95.60 7.28
N LEU A 814 -90.88 -94.36 7.68
CA LEU A 814 -91.72 -94.02 8.83
C LEU A 814 -93.23 -94.08 8.52
N GLN A 815 -93.64 -94.08 7.25
CA GLN A 815 -95.05 -94.20 6.85
C GLN A 815 -95.64 -95.62 6.99
N SER A 816 -94.93 -96.57 7.61
CA SER A 816 -95.39 -97.96 7.73
C SER A 816 -94.99 -98.69 9.02
N ARG A 817 -95.16 -98.04 10.19
CA ARG A 817 -95.70 -98.65 11.45
C ARG A 817 -95.62 -97.70 12.65
N ASP A 818 -96.74 -97.61 13.37
CA ASP A 818 -96.87 -97.44 14.83
C ASP A 818 -96.06 -96.30 15.48
N LEU A 819 -96.50 -95.06 15.17
CA LEU A 819 -95.92 -93.80 15.65
C LEU A 819 -95.86 -93.66 17.19
N SER A 820 -96.77 -94.34 17.92
CA SER A 820 -96.92 -94.21 19.39
C SER A 820 -95.78 -94.85 20.21
N VAL A 821 -95.01 -95.79 19.66
CA VAL A 821 -93.87 -96.41 20.39
C VAL A 821 -92.58 -95.62 20.13
N TYR A 822 -92.48 -94.98 18.96
CA TYR A 822 -91.32 -94.15 18.62
C TYR A 822 -91.35 -92.77 19.28
N GLU A 823 -92.49 -92.23 19.71
CA GLU A 823 -92.53 -90.96 20.45
C GLU A 823 -91.92 -91.11 21.86
N GLN A 824 -92.19 -92.21 22.58
CA GLN A 824 -91.55 -92.50 23.87
C GLN A 824 -90.05 -92.84 23.72
N ASP A 825 -89.64 -93.61 22.70
CA ASP A 825 -88.22 -93.88 22.46
C ASP A 825 -87.47 -92.63 21.94
N LEU A 826 -88.15 -91.73 21.22
CA LEU A 826 -87.60 -90.43 20.80
C LEU A 826 -87.44 -89.49 22.00
N GLU A 827 -88.37 -89.44 22.95
CA GLU A 827 -88.24 -88.64 24.17
C GLU A 827 -87.11 -89.17 25.05
N VAL A 828 -87.00 -90.50 25.25
CA VAL A 828 -85.87 -91.12 25.94
C VAL A 828 -84.54 -90.87 25.20
N ARG A 829 -84.53 -90.87 23.87
CA ARG A 829 -83.34 -90.58 23.07
C ARG A 829 -82.97 -89.09 23.07
N GLN A 830 -83.95 -88.19 23.06
CA GLN A 830 -83.72 -86.75 23.21
C GLN A 830 -83.22 -86.41 24.61
N LEU A 831 -83.74 -87.05 25.67
CA LEU A 831 -83.19 -86.92 27.02
C LEU A 831 -81.78 -87.50 27.12
N ARG A 832 -81.48 -88.61 26.43
CA ARG A 832 -80.13 -89.20 26.34
C ARG A 832 -79.15 -88.34 25.55
N ASP A 833 -79.59 -87.72 24.46
CA ASP A 833 -78.79 -86.83 23.63
C ASP A 833 -78.65 -85.43 24.26
N ALA A 834 -79.64 -84.96 25.03
CA ALA A 834 -79.50 -83.81 25.92
C ALA A 834 -78.46 -84.10 27.01
N ASN A 835 -78.52 -85.25 27.69
CA ASN A 835 -77.50 -85.65 28.67
C ASN A 835 -76.11 -85.77 28.01
N ASN A 836 -76.00 -86.40 26.83
CA ASN A 836 -74.73 -86.47 26.09
C ASN A 836 -74.24 -85.08 25.64
N THR A 837 -75.14 -84.15 25.31
CA THR A 837 -74.79 -82.78 24.91
C THR A 837 -74.35 -81.96 26.12
N VAL A 838 -75.00 -82.13 27.28
CA VAL A 838 -74.57 -81.56 28.56
C VAL A 838 -73.20 -82.14 28.96
N MET A 839 -72.99 -83.45 28.87
CA MET A 839 -71.69 -84.08 29.16
C MET A 839 -70.59 -83.62 28.19
N LYS A 840 -70.89 -83.44 26.90
CA LYS A 840 -69.97 -82.82 25.92
C LYS A 840 -69.73 -81.34 26.23
N ARG A 841 -70.74 -80.59 26.69
CA ARG A 841 -70.61 -79.19 27.10
C ARG A 841 -69.75 -79.06 28.37
N ILE A 842 -69.92 -79.95 29.34
CA ILE A 842 -69.11 -80.04 30.56
C ILE A 842 -67.66 -80.40 30.20
N HIS A 843 -67.43 -81.39 29.32
CA HIS A 843 -66.09 -81.72 28.82
C HIS A 843 -65.45 -80.53 28.05
N PHE A 844 -66.24 -79.78 27.29
CA PHE A 844 -65.77 -78.57 26.59
C PHE A 844 -65.45 -77.43 27.57
N MET A 845 -66.25 -77.23 28.63
CA MET A 845 -65.93 -76.27 29.69
C MET A 845 -64.69 -76.69 30.49
N MET A 846 -64.52 -77.99 30.77
CA MET A 846 -63.36 -78.51 31.50
C MET A 846 -62.05 -78.41 30.69
N ASN A 847 -62.13 -78.44 29.35
CA ASN A 847 -60.98 -78.22 28.47
C ASN A 847 -60.68 -76.73 28.22
N ASN A 848 -61.69 -75.84 28.23
CA ASN A 848 -61.50 -74.43 27.89
C ASN A 848 -61.27 -73.51 29.09
N ASN A 849 -61.79 -73.85 30.29
CA ASN A 849 -61.68 -73.02 31.50
C ASN A 849 -60.94 -73.77 32.62
N ILE A 850 -59.60 -73.68 32.58
CA ILE A 850 -58.67 -74.38 33.49
C ILE A 850 -58.98 -74.11 34.97
N ASP A 851 -59.29 -72.87 35.34
CA ASP A 851 -59.53 -72.49 36.75
C ASP A 851 -60.83 -73.05 37.34
N THR A 852 -61.81 -73.42 36.51
CA THR A 852 -63.05 -74.08 36.96
C THR A 852 -62.98 -75.60 36.92
N ALA A 853 -61.99 -76.17 36.23
CA ALA A 853 -61.82 -77.62 36.09
C ALA A 853 -61.67 -78.40 37.42
N PRO A 854 -60.96 -77.94 38.48
CA PRO A 854 -60.83 -78.70 39.72
C PRO A 854 -62.13 -78.77 40.52
N ASN A 855 -62.92 -77.69 40.57
CA ASN A 855 -64.23 -77.69 41.24
C ASN A 855 -65.24 -78.58 40.51
N ILE A 856 -65.22 -78.57 39.16
CA ILE A 856 -66.09 -79.43 38.35
C ILE A 856 -65.72 -80.91 38.54
N ARG A 857 -64.43 -81.27 38.61
CA ARG A 857 -64.01 -82.65 38.96
C ARG A 857 -64.49 -83.07 40.34
N LYS A 858 -64.33 -82.21 41.35
CA LYS A 858 -64.77 -82.49 42.73
C LYS A 858 -66.27 -82.81 42.80
N TYR A 859 -67.12 -82.01 42.16
CA TYR A 859 -68.58 -82.26 42.15
C TYR A 859 -69.00 -83.48 41.30
N ILE A 860 -68.19 -83.88 40.30
CA ILE A 860 -68.43 -85.12 39.53
C ILE A 860 -68.06 -86.37 40.34
N GLU A 861 -67.00 -86.29 41.15
CA GLU A 861 -66.58 -87.35 42.08
C GLU A 861 -67.55 -87.47 43.28
N GLU A 862 -68.04 -86.36 43.84
CA GLU A 862 -69.04 -86.36 44.92
C GLU A 862 -70.41 -86.97 44.50
N HIS A 863 -70.70 -87.07 43.19
CA HIS A 863 -71.98 -87.58 42.66
C HIS A 863 -71.89 -88.86 41.81
N ASN A 864 -70.75 -89.56 41.75
CA ASN A 864 -70.58 -90.87 41.09
C ASN A 864 -70.97 -90.91 39.58
N ILE A 865 -70.63 -89.88 38.80
CA ILE A 865 -70.97 -89.82 37.36
C ILE A 865 -69.75 -90.12 36.48
N SER A 866 -69.80 -91.17 35.66
CA SER A 866 -68.67 -91.64 34.84
C SER A 866 -68.65 -91.04 33.42
N LEU A 867 -67.54 -90.38 33.05
CA LEU A 867 -67.25 -89.98 31.66
C LEU A 867 -66.56 -91.12 30.89
N LYS A 868 -66.99 -91.39 29.65
CA LYS A 868 -66.33 -92.33 28.71
C LYS A 868 -65.76 -91.59 27.50
N THR A 869 -64.60 -92.05 27.04
CA THR A 869 -63.73 -91.43 26.02
C THR A 869 -63.65 -92.31 24.75
N GLU A 870 -63.24 -91.74 23.61
CA GLU A 870 -62.36 -92.31 22.55
C GLU A 870 -62.80 -92.16 21.05
N TYR A 871 -61.76 -92.12 20.17
CA TYR A 871 -61.69 -92.31 18.69
C TYR A 871 -62.18 -91.22 17.70
N SER A 872 -61.70 -91.13 16.43
CA SER A 872 -60.36 -91.37 15.80
C SER A 872 -60.35 -90.95 14.30
N LEU A 873 -59.13 -90.78 13.74
CA LEU A 873 -58.61 -90.37 12.40
C LEU A 873 -59.15 -90.98 11.07
N SER A 874 -58.59 -90.47 9.93
CA SER A 874 -58.35 -91.09 8.57
C SER A 874 -59.31 -90.72 7.39
N SER A 875 -58.97 -90.72 6.07
CA SER A 875 -57.71 -90.62 5.25
C SER A 875 -58.03 -90.53 3.71
N ASN A 876 -57.00 -90.40 2.84
CA ASN A 876 -56.90 -90.70 1.36
C ASN A 876 -57.38 -89.65 0.30
N THR A 877 -56.85 -89.49 -0.94
CA THR A 877 -55.61 -89.92 -1.68
C THR A 877 -55.40 -89.12 -3.01
N ILE A 878 -54.19 -88.61 -3.28
CA ILE A 878 -53.25 -88.82 -4.44
C ILE A 878 -53.87 -89.19 -5.83
N SER A 879 -53.55 -88.55 -7.00
CA SER A 879 -52.30 -88.71 -7.81
C SER A 879 -52.01 -87.66 -8.92
N THR A 880 -50.74 -87.19 -8.98
CA THR A 880 -49.75 -87.05 -10.12
C THR A 880 -50.21 -86.76 -11.58
N ILE A 881 -49.49 -86.01 -12.45
CA ILE A 881 -48.11 -86.25 -12.97
C ILE A 881 -47.37 -84.95 -13.41
N SER A 882 -46.05 -85.03 -13.23
CA SER A 882 -44.88 -84.15 -13.45
C SER A 882 -44.65 -83.35 -14.74
N GLY A 883 -43.81 -82.30 -14.65
CA GLY A 883 -43.09 -81.67 -15.77
C GLY A 883 -42.20 -80.46 -15.36
N SER A 884 -40.89 -80.68 -15.18
CA SER A 884 -39.84 -79.66 -14.95
C SER A 884 -39.50 -78.86 -16.24
N LEU A 885 -38.69 -77.79 -16.31
CA LEU A 885 -37.56 -77.26 -15.51
C LEU A 885 -37.18 -75.86 -16.08
N SER A 886 -36.63 -74.90 -15.27
CA SER A 886 -35.75 -73.75 -15.67
C SER A 886 -36.16 -72.76 -16.80
N SER A 887 -35.72 -71.49 -16.85
CA SER A 887 -35.14 -70.55 -15.89
C SER A 887 -35.16 -69.11 -16.48
N ASP A 888 -34.89 -68.13 -15.62
CA ASP A 888 -34.18 -66.86 -15.91
C ASP A 888 -34.80 -65.64 -16.63
N THR A 889 -34.56 -64.51 -15.96
CA THR A 889 -34.26 -63.16 -16.48
C THR A 889 -35.36 -62.27 -17.08
N SER A 890 -35.77 -61.29 -16.25
CA SER A 890 -35.59 -59.83 -16.50
C SER A 890 -36.46 -59.15 -17.59
N SER A 891 -36.74 -57.85 -17.58
CA SER A 891 -36.47 -56.74 -16.65
C SER A 891 -37.44 -55.56 -16.91
N THR A 892 -37.54 -54.65 -15.93
CA THR A 892 -37.84 -53.20 -16.05
C THR A 892 -39.03 -52.71 -16.93
N ASN A 893 -40.07 -52.12 -16.33
CA ASN A 893 -40.18 -50.73 -15.82
C ASN A 893 -40.35 -49.60 -16.85
N THR A 894 -41.34 -48.75 -16.54
CA THR A 894 -41.46 -47.28 -16.79
C THR A 894 -41.95 -46.80 -18.15
N GLU A 895 -42.31 -45.52 -18.35
CA GLU A 895 -43.12 -44.51 -17.59
C GLU A 895 -43.50 -43.30 -18.50
N VAL A 896 -44.82 -43.06 -18.67
CA VAL A 896 -45.53 -41.76 -18.53
C VAL A 896 -45.19 -40.59 -19.51
N THR A 897 -46.06 -39.57 -19.51
CA THR A 897 -45.93 -38.19 -20.08
C THR A 897 -46.31 -38.05 -21.58
N ASN A 898 -46.78 -36.93 -22.15
CA ASN A 898 -47.30 -35.62 -21.68
C ASN A 898 -47.93 -34.79 -22.83
N PHE A 899 -48.97 -34.01 -22.57
CA PHE A 899 -49.20 -32.63 -23.09
C PHE A 899 -48.69 -32.10 -24.46
N LYS A 900 -49.57 -31.33 -25.12
CA LYS A 900 -49.42 -29.93 -25.63
C LYS A 900 -47.99 -29.35 -25.80
N SER A 901 -47.67 -28.48 -26.76
CA SER A 901 -48.41 -27.73 -27.80
C SER A 901 -47.41 -26.88 -28.58
N VAL A 902 -47.71 -26.42 -29.80
CA VAL A 902 -46.99 -25.31 -30.47
C VAL A 902 -48.00 -24.30 -31.02
N THR A 903 -47.66 -23.02 -30.95
CA THR A 903 -48.57 -21.89 -31.18
C THR A 903 -47.86 -20.76 -31.95
N VAL A 904 -48.64 -19.97 -32.69
CA VAL A 904 -48.36 -18.60 -33.21
C VAL A 904 -47.36 -18.45 -34.38
N ASN A 905 -47.89 -18.05 -35.55
CA ASN A 905 -47.81 -16.67 -36.07
C ASN A 905 -48.96 -16.45 -37.09
N LYS A 906 -49.82 -15.42 -36.96
CA LYS A 906 -49.64 -13.98 -37.33
C LYS A 906 -49.56 -13.83 -38.87
N VAL A 907 -50.37 -13.02 -39.59
CA VAL A 907 -50.75 -11.60 -39.39
C VAL A 907 -52.05 -11.24 -40.17
N ASP A 908 -52.81 -10.31 -39.59
CA ASP A 908 -53.79 -9.30 -40.10
C ASP A 908 -54.78 -9.54 -41.26
N LEU A 909 -56.01 -9.08 -41.02
CA LEU A 909 -56.96 -8.58 -42.01
C LEU A 909 -56.99 -7.05 -41.95
N SER A 910 -56.91 -6.39 -43.10
CA SER A 910 -57.43 -5.02 -43.28
C SER A 910 -58.60 -5.08 -44.27
N PHE A 911 -59.62 -4.25 -44.04
CA PHE A 911 -60.88 -4.28 -44.78
C PHE A 911 -60.76 -3.64 -46.17
N SER A 912 -60.98 -4.42 -47.23
CA SER A 912 -61.95 -4.18 -48.32
C SER A 912 -61.94 -5.35 -49.30
#